data_AF-A0A6A4WAU6-F1
#
_entry.id   AF-A0A6A4WAU6-F1
#
_cell.length_a   1.000
_cell.length_b   1.000
_cell.length_c   1.000
_cell.angle_alpha   90.00
_cell.angle_beta   90.00
_cell.angle_gamma   90.00
#
_symmetry.space_group_name_H-M   'P 1'
#
loop_
_entity.id
_entity.type
_entity.pdbx_description
1 polymer ?
#
loop_
_entity_poly.entity_id
_entity_poly.type
_entity_poly.pdbx_seq_one_letter_code
_entity_poly.pdbx_strand_id
1 'polypeptide(L)'
;MAEEMVQKLLDGQALDTEEFCDFSLEDQNEATAAKGVAPSSPSTFTPELKKNICYVVAAAIVNDKGEVLMIQEAKSYRSGGQTAPDAAFCSPSLARRTKWSIGPDLGSDHLPMLLEIRTGGAPPKMIRKTRWSFKKADWLAFQEECEAAFAEAGPEHESDQELATRFHQALEEASVRHIPRGARNQPRPWALDPELKEAVDARRAARRDLRSGDRSAKERWVEAKRRAASVERRVSQRQFREYVSTTLNKHQSLGRVHKTLKMWEGASDDQHRAAESMEDGDRTLVSDRDKANAFNRTYATVSKQVRDRKVDRDTKTRLKASNVKTCHECWGRKSGYCSPFSEEEPTRQISQAQLKKSPGPDDLCNEHIKHLGPRARELAANTLVKWARRSKMEVAGQKTQLLVLSQNPRDAVDCHIHVAGQLAEGGPELKLLGVTLDRTLSFGPYCRSLRRRVRPRAAQLRRLTGRSWGLQEQQLRAVANGYVRGAIEHAAAAWLPAVSKSNIEILEREMHAVARIVTGCIHSAPHHAGTLCSSFRAEMVALQVTLDHVLEHQRDAPEPVIICTDSLSASCAGQWYLPAGRMEAGETIAEAARREVLEETGLELEPTTLLMVETAGGAWYRFVVTGTVTGESWAKQHRLVTGGRLKTPADADPESLQAQWVADLSAYELRARDIEPLVELARAYHARGAAAWHPERLPAARAHRRLLLRLVVCVRKRANNRVSVLMSEKTSLHLPTCEISPPRSIHSTLKKYMTEMFGADLPPHRPAGVLSVEYSHQPDQPAGLCLTLLVPVRKPLEEVHLIDKYQWCELNRELGHALLDRLGKNQLVSLNVISARASESMA
;
A
#
# COMPACT_ATOMS: atom_id res chain seq x y z
N MET A 1 37.36 -28.63 21.95
CA MET A 1 36.07 -27.92 22.05
C MET A 1 35.61 -27.35 20.70
N ALA A 2 36.31 -26.40 20.08
CA ALA A 2 35.92 -25.88 18.75
C ALA A 2 35.85 -26.98 17.67
N GLU A 3 36.87 -27.86 17.62
CA GLU A 3 36.89 -28.99 16.68
C GLU A 3 35.72 -29.95 16.90
N GLU A 4 35.39 -30.25 18.15
CA GLU A 4 34.27 -31.12 18.51
C GLU A 4 32.92 -30.53 18.07
N MET A 5 32.71 -29.22 18.29
CA MET A 5 31.49 -28.54 17.85
C MET A 5 31.36 -28.57 16.32
N VAL A 6 32.45 -28.27 15.59
CA VAL A 6 32.45 -28.31 14.13
C VAL A 6 32.23 -29.73 13.62
N GLN A 7 32.84 -30.75 14.24
CA GLN A 7 32.64 -32.16 13.90
C GLN A 7 31.18 -32.58 14.12
N LYS A 8 30.60 -32.29 15.29
CA LYS A 8 29.17 -32.58 15.58
C LYS A 8 28.24 -31.96 14.54
N LEU A 9 28.45 -30.69 14.19
CA LEU A 9 27.67 -30.02 13.13
C LEU A 9 27.90 -30.66 11.75
N LEU A 10 29.15 -31.01 11.43
CA LEU A 10 29.51 -31.74 10.22
C LEU A 10 29.03 -33.18 10.20
N ASP A 11 28.55 -33.72 11.32
CA ASP A 11 27.89 -35.02 11.45
C ASP A 11 26.36 -34.89 11.52
N GLY A 12 25.82 -33.66 11.53
CA GLY A 12 24.39 -33.39 11.63
C GLY A 12 23.83 -33.55 13.05
N GLN A 13 24.69 -33.57 14.06
CA GLN A 13 24.29 -33.65 15.46
C GLN A 13 24.03 -32.26 16.04
N ALA A 14 23.14 -32.20 17.02
CA ALA A 14 22.95 -30.99 17.82
C ALA A 14 24.16 -30.77 18.74
N LEU A 15 24.44 -29.51 19.11
CA LEU A 15 25.47 -29.23 20.10
C LEU A 15 24.92 -29.39 21.53
N ASP A 16 25.53 -30.22 22.37
CA ASP A 16 25.11 -30.41 23.77
C ASP A 16 25.60 -29.29 24.71
N THR A 17 25.52 -28.04 24.27
CA THR A 17 26.01 -26.88 25.02
C THR A 17 24.86 -26.14 25.72
N GLU A 18 25.17 -25.21 26.61
CA GLU A 18 24.15 -24.23 27.01
C GLU A 18 23.69 -23.41 25.79
N GLU A 19 22.48 -22.84 25.88
CA GLU A 19 21.93 -21.96 24.85
C GLU A 19 22.60 -20.58 24.93
N PHE A 20 23.71 -20.42 24.22
CA PHE A 20 24.47 -19.17 24.19
C PHE A 20 23.87 -18.15 23.22
N CYS A 21 23.99 -16.86 23.56
CA CYS A 21 23.57 -15.75 22.73
C CYS A 21 24.48 -14.53 22.97
N ASP A 22 25.35 -14.23 22.02
CA ASP A 22 26.28 -13.11 22.07
C ASP A 22 25.64 -11.76 21.79
N PHE A 23 24.55 -11.75 21.01
CA PHE A 23 23.86 -10.54 20.57
C PHE A 23 22.34 -10.72 20.60
N SER A 24 21.77 -10.52 21.79
CA SER A 24 20.35 -10.69 22.08
C SER A 24 19.48 -9.59 21.46
N LEU A 25 18.16 -9.74 21.51
CA LEU A 25 17.25 -8.65 21.09
C LEU A 25 17.41 -7.39 21.95
N GLU A 26 17.75 -7.53 23.22
CA GLU A 26 18.07 -6.41 24.10
C GLU A 26 19.33 -5.67 23.62
N ASP A 27 20.44 -6.39 23.42
CA ASP A 27 21.68 -5.81 22.89
C ASP A 27 21.45 -5.14 21.52
N GLN A 28 20.64 -5.76 20.65
CA GLN A 28 20.28 -5.21 19.34
C GLN A 28 19.46 -3.93 19.43
N ASN A 29 18.55 -3.87 20.40
CA ASN A 29 17.70 -2.71 20.65
C ASN A 29 18.52 -1.55 21.21
N GLU A 30 19.43 -1.81 22.16
CA GLU A 30 20.38 -0.83 22.68
C GLU A 30 21.28 -0.27 21.57
N ALA A 31 21.87 -1.13 20.74
CA ALA A 31 22.71 -0.72 19.62
C ALA A 31 21.93 0.08 18.55
N THR A 32 20.62 -0.14 18.44
CA THR A 32 19.73 0.62 17.53
C THR A 32 19.33 1.96 18.14
N ALA A 33 19.03 1.98 19.45
CA ALA A 33 18.71 3.19 20.21
C ALA A 33 19.91 4.16 20.27
N ALA A 34 21.13 3.64 20.43
CA ALA A 34 22.37 4.43 20.36
C ALA A 34 22.56 5.16 19.01
N LYS A 35 21.87 4.70 17.96
CA LYS A 35 21.85 5.33 16.62
C LYS A 35 20.63 6.24 16.39
N GLY A 36 19.85 6.54 17.44
CA GLY A 36 18.67 7.39 17.38
C GLY A 36 17.46 6.74 16.69
N VAL A 37 17.42 5.42 16.56
CA VAL A 37 16.34 4.68 15.89
C VAL A 37 15.55 3.88 16.93
N ALA A 38 14.21 3.94 16.85
CA ALA A 38 13.34 3.19 17.75
C ALA A 38 13.47 1.66 17.54
N PRO A 39 13.46 0.85 18.62
CA PRO A 39 13.55 -0.61 18.53
C PRO A 39 12.33 -1.19 17.80
N SER A 40 12.58 -2.23 16.99
CA SER A 40 11.57 -2.85 16.12
C SER A 40 10.88 -4.08 16.73
N SER A 41 11.37 -4.57 17.86
CA SER A 41 10.83 -5.77 18.53
C SER A 41 11.02 -5.65 20.03
N PRO A 42 10.09 -6.18 20.85
CA PRO A 42 10.29 -6.27 22.30
C PRO A 42 11.49 -7.18 22.60
N SER A 43 12.28 -6.85 23.62
CA SER A 43 13.39 -7.70 24.10
C SER A 43 12.93 -9.01 24.72
N THR A 44 11.65 -9.11 25.09
CA THR A 44 11.01 -10.27 25.71
C THR A 44 10.29 -11.18 24.71
N PHE A 45 10.69 -11.17 23.44
CA PHE A 45 10.04 -12.00 22.42
C PHE A 45 10.27 -13.49 22.70
N THR A 46 9.18 -14.26 22.79
CA THR A 46 9.19 -15.71 22.95
C THR A 46 8.48 -16.35 21.75
N PRO A 47 9.13 -17.25 20.98
CA PRO A 47 8.50 -17.91 19.85
C PRO A 47 7.41 -18.89 20.31
N GLU A 48 6.18 -18.69 19.83
CA GLU A 48 5.01 -19.51 20.12
C GLU A 48 4.32 -19.92 18.81
N LEU A 49 4.34 -21.23 18.53
CA LEU A 49 3.76 -21.81 17.32
C LEU A 49 2.32 -21.31 17.09
N LYS A 50 1.99 -21.01 15.82
CA LYS A 50 0.66 -20.59 15.38
C LYS A 50 0.15 -19.27 16.01
N LYS A 51 0.93 -18.60 16.87
CA LYS A 51 0.62 -17.28 17.45
C LYS A 51 1.49 -16.18 16.88
N ASN A 52 2.81 -16.27 17.08
CA ASN A 52 3.76 -15.25 16.65
C ASN A 52 4.91 -15.80 15.79
N ILE A 53 4.95 -17.13 15.61
CA ILE A 53 5.84 -17.79 14.66
C ILE A 53 5.08 -18.81 13.80
N CYS A 54 5.48 -18.90 12.54
CA CYS A 54 4.92 -19.82 11.56
C CYS A 54 6.01 -20.73 11.01
N TYR A 55 5.93 -22.02 11.32
CA TYR A 55 6.74 -23.06 10.70
C TYR A 55 5.87 -23.89 9.78
N VAL A 56 6.34 -24.04 8.55
CA VAL A 56 5.69 -24.82 7.49
C VAL A 56 6.66 -25.91 7.06
N VAL A 57 6.15 -27.11 6.83
CA VAL A 57 6.89 -28.17 6.17
C VAL A 57 6.31 -28.38 4.78
N ALA A 58 7.17 -28.64 3.79
CA ALA A 58 6.76 -28.98 2.44
C ALA A 58 7.56 -30.19 1.95
N ALA A 59 6.88 -31.18 1.40
CA ALA A 59 7.52 -32.38 0.85
C ALA A 59 7.62 -32.27 -0.67
N ALA A 60 8.84 -32.24 -1.20
CA ALA A 60 9.11 -32.24 -2.63
C ALA A 60 9.66 -33.61 -3.05
N ILE A 61 8.75 -34.56 -3.31
CA ILE A 61 9.08 -35.97 -3.54
C ILE A 61 9.07 -36.26 -5.04
N VAL A 62 10.13 -36.90 -5.54
CA VAL A 62 10.27 -37.28 -6.95
C VAL A 62 10.38 -38.81 -7.07
N ASN A 63 9.58 -39.41 -7.96
CA ASN A 63 9.63 -40.85 -8.22
C ASN A 63 10.70 -41.21 -9.28
N ASP A 64 10.90 -42.51 -9.52
CA ASP A 64 11.89 -43.03 -10.48
C ASP A 64 11.65 -42.59 -11.94
N LYS A 65 10.43 -42.15 -12.27
CA LYS A 65 10.08 -41.59 -13.59
C LYS A 65 10.37 -40.09 -13.69
N GLY A 66 10.89 -39.49 -12.62
CA GLY A 66 11.12 -38.07 -12.52
C GLY A 66 9.83 -37.25 -12.35
N GLU A 67 8.71 -37.84 -11.93
CA GLU A 67 7.47 -37.13 -11.65
C GLU A 67 7.44 -36.67 -10.19
N VAL A 68 6.84 -35.50 -9.91
CA VAL A 68 6.74 -34.96 -8.55
C VAL A 68 5.38 -35.26 -7.93
N LEU A 69 5.34 -35.62 -6.65
CA LEU A 69 4.10 -35.83 -5.92
C LEU A 69 3.42 -34.48 -5.63
N MET A 70 2.17 -34.34 -6.08
CA MET A 70 1.37 -33.13 -5.92
C MET A 70 0.00 -33.48 -5.34
N ILE A 71 -0.59 -32.54 -4.60
CA ILE A 71 -1.95 -32.64 -4.08
C ILE A 71 -2.85 -31.58 -4.71
N GLN A 72 -4.12 -31.90 -4.83
CA GLN A 72 -5.15 -30.93 -5.18
C GLN A 72 -5.88 -30.47 -3.91
N GLU A 73 -5.83 -29.17 -3.64
CA GLU A 73 -6.33 -28.57 -2.39
C GLU A 73 -7.85 -28.76 -2.23
N ALA A 74 -8.27 -29.40 -1.13
CA ALA A 74 -9.67 -29.49 -0.74
C ALA A 74 -10.14 -28.27 0.06
N LYS A 75 -9.20 -27.51 0.64
CA LYS A 75 -9.47 -26.37 1.50
C LYS A 75 -10.08 -25.21 0.70
N SER A 76 -11.41 -25.21 0.59
CA SER A 76 -12.14 -23.95 0.77
C SER A 76 -12.20 -23.71 2.26
N TYR A 77 -11.79 -22.55 2.77
CA TYR A 77 -11.94 -22.23 4.19
C TYR A 77 -13.32 -22.69 4.72
N ARG A 78 -13.26 -23.62 5.68
CA ARG A 78 -14.22 -24.16 6.67
C ARG A 78 -15.72 -24.21 6.37
N SER A 79 -16.30 -25.34 6.81
CA SER A 79 -17.72 -25.69 6.97
C SER A 79 -18.64 -24.47 7.12
N GLY A 80 -19.59 -24.30 6.20
CA GLY A 80 -20.63 -23.26 6.23
C GLY A 80 -21.63 -23.36 7.38
N GLY A 81 -21.18 -23.70 8.59
CA GLY A 81 -21.96 -23.72 9.81
C GLY A 81 -22.60 -22.37 10.10
N GLN A 82 -23.65 -22.38 10.91
CA GLN A 82 -24.38 -21.20 11.36
C GLN A 82 -23.61 -20.44 12.46
N THR A 83 -22.31 -20.26 12.29
CA THR A 83 -21.44 -19.65 13.31
C THR A 83 -21.16 -18.18 12.96
N ALA A 84 -21.23 -17.32 13.99
CA ALA A 84 -20.77 -15.94 13.96
C ALA A 84 -19.64 -15.84 15.00
N PRO A 85 -18.36 -16.06 14.62
CA PRO A 85 -17.24 -16.17 15.56
C PRO A 85 -16.78 -14.82 16.13
N ASP A 86 -17.47 -13.72 15.78
CA ASP A 86 -17.13 -12.37 16.20
C ASP A 86 -17.56 -12.10 17.66
N ALA A 87 -16.70 -11.44 18.43
CA ALA A 87 -17.01 -10.99 19.79
C ALA A 87 -17.32 -9.48 19.82
N ALA A 88 -18.38 -9.07 20.52
CA ALA A 88 -18.72 -7.68 20.75
C ALA A 88 -18.61 -7.32 22.23
N PHE A 89 -17.83 -6.29 22.53
CA PHE A 89 -17.67 -5.74 23.88
C PHE A 89 -18.49 -4.47 24.02
N CYS A 90 -19.18 -4.31 25.15
CA CYS A 90 -19.90 -3.09 25.47
C CYS A 90 -19.90 -2.84 26.98
N SER A 91 -20.16 -1.60 27.39
CA SER A 91 -20.30 -1.26 28.80
C SER A 91 -21.55 -1.94 29.40
N PRO A 92 -21.60 -2.16 30.73
CA PRO A 92 -22.77 -2.76 31.38
C PRO A 92 -24.09 -2.00 31.15
N SER A 93 -24.02 -0.68 30.91
CA SER A 93 -25.17 0.15 30.59
C SER A 93 -25.66 -0.03 29.15
N LEU A 94 -24.75 -0.25 28.19
CA LEU A 94 -25.11 -0.58 26.80
C LEU A 94 -25.60 -2.01 26.66
N ALA A 95 -25.05 -2.95 27.43
CA ALA A 95 -25.41 -4.37 27.38
C ALA A 95 -26.91 -4.59 27.58
N ARG A 96 -27.53 -3.88 28.53
CA ARG A 96 -28.99 -3.96 28.79
C ARG A 96 -29.86 -3.43 27.65
N ARG A 97 -29.28 -2.64 26.74
CA ARG A 97 -29.96 -1.99 25.63
C ARG A 97 -29.61 -2.63 24.29
N THR A 98 -28.72 -3.61 24.29
CA THR A 98 -28.20 -4.23 23.06
C THR A 98 -28.74 -5.65 22.95
N LYS A 99 -29.29 -5.98 21.79
CA LYS A 99 -29.60 -7.35 21.39
C LYS A 99 -28.65 -7.74 20.27
N TRP A 100 -28.30 -9.01 20.18
CA TRP A 100 -27.54 -9.52 19.05
C TRP A 100 -28.33 -10.62 18.33
N SER A 101 -28.10 -10.75 17.04
CA SER A 101 -28.68 -11.79 16.18
C SER A 101 -27.71 -12.14 15.05
N ILE A 102 -27.96 -13.26 14.38
CA ILE A 102 -27.17 -13.69 13.22
C ILE A 102 -27.78 -13.07 11.96
N GLY A 103 -26.95 -12.41 11.16
CA GLY A 103 -27.36 -11.76 9.92
C GLY A 103 -27.38 -12.69 8.70
N PRO A 104 -27.78 -12.16 7.53
CA PRO A 104 -27.99 -12.96 6.34
C PRO A 104 -26.67 -13.43 5.71
N ASP A 105 -26.75 -14.48 4.88
CA ASP A 105 -25.60 -14.94 4.10
C ASP A 105 -25.15 -13.88 3.07
N LEU A 106 -23.93 -13.36 3.30
CA LEU A 106 -23.23 -12.40 2.46
C LEU A 106 -22.20 -13.06 1.53
N GLY A 107 -22.10 -14.39 1.50
CA GLY A 107 -21.13 -15.13 0.68
C GLY A 107 -19.82 -15.46 1.39
N SER A 108 -19.67 -15.01 2.63
CA SER A 108 -18.61 -15.44 3.55
C SER A 108 -18.96 -16.78 4.21
N ASP A 109 -17.95 -17.49 4.68
CA ASP A 109 -18.12 -18.73 5.44
C ASP A 109 -18.73 -18.50 6.82
N HIS A 110 -18.64 -17.27 7.35
CA HIS A 110 -19.32 -16.86 8.58
C HIS A 110 -20.51 -15.95 8.31
N LEU A 111 -21.53 -16.07 9.15
CA LEU A 111 -22.67 -15.16 9.12
C LEU A 111 -22.34 -13.93 9.96
N PRO A 112 -22.66 -12.71 9.49
CA PRO A 112 -22.35 -11.50 10.23
C PRO A 112 -23.12 -11.44 11.55
N MET A 113 -22.49 -10.99 12.63
CA MET A 113 -23.19 -10.66 13.86
C MET A 113 -23.90 -9.30 13.71
N LEU A 114 -25.21 -9.26 13.95
CA LEU A 114 -26.02 -8.04 13.95
C LEU A 114 -26.31 -7.60 15.38
N LEU A 115 -25.86 -6.39 15.75
CA LEU A 115 -26.14 -5.77 17.04
C LEU A 115 -27.25 -4.71 16.89
N GLU A 116 -28.35 -4.89 17.60
CA GLU A 116 -29.43 -3.92 17.70
C GLU A 116 -29.34 -3.18 19.04
N ILE A 117 -29.04 -1.88 19.00
CA ILE A 117 -28.93 -1.04 20.20
C ILE A 117 -30.19 -0.18 20.29
N ARG A 118 -30.95 -0.34 21.37
CA ARG A 118 -32.12 0.48 21.69
C ARG A 118 -31.69 1.85 22.17
N THR A 119 -31.57 2.80 21.24
CA THR A 119 -31.37 4.21 21.54
C THR A 119 -32.70 4.89 21.83
N GLY A 120 -32.74 5.75 22.85
CA GLY A 120 -33.90 6.64 23.06
C GLY A 120 -33.82 7.77 22.05
N GLY A 121 -34.92 8.04 21.36
CA GLY A 121 -35.01 9.04 20.29
C GLY A 121 -35.37 8.41 18.94
N ALA A 122 -36.25 9.06 18.19
CA ALA A 122 -36.53 8.66 16.82
C ALA A 122 -35.23 8.74 16.00
N PRO A 123 -34.95 7.76 15.12
CA PRO A 123 -33.83 7.87 14.20
C PRO A 123 -33.94 9.21 13.46
N PRO A 124 -32.84 9.98 13.31
CA PRO A 124 -32.89 11.21 12.54
C PRO A 124 -33.45 10.85 11.17
N LYS A 125 -34.56 11.50 10.78
CA LYS A 125 -35.09 11.32 9.43
C LYS A 125 -33.93 11.57 8.47
N MET A 126 -33.61 10.58 7.65
CA MET A 126 -32.64 10.75 6.59
C MET A 126 -33.26 11.68 5.54
N ILE A 127 -33.15 12.98 5.78
CA ILE A 127 -33.61 14.00 4.84
C ILE A 127 -32.65 13.90 3.66
N ARG A 128 -33.11 13.28 2.57
CA ARG A 128 -32.37 13.24 1.32
C ARG A 128 -32.09 14.69 0.92
N LYS A 129 -30.81 15.06 0.81
CA LYS A 129 -30.43 16.38 0.29
C LYS A 129 -30.99 16.52 -1.13
N THR A 130 -32.05 17.29 -1.27
CA THR A 130 -32.61 17.65 -2.56
C THR A 130 -31.73 18.73 -3.17
N ARG A 131 -31.59 18.72 -4.50
CA ARG A 131 -30.86 19.77 -5.24
C ARG A 131 -31.82 20.48 -6.17
N TRP A 132 -31.52 21.75 -6.45
CA TRP A 132 -32.21 22.54 -7.46
C TRP A 132 -32.18 21.83 -8.82
N SER A 133 -33.35 21.73 -9.46
CA SER A 133 -33.53 21.19 -10.80
C SER A 133 -33.62 22.33 -11.79
N PHE A 134 -32.48 22.97 -12.09
CA PHE A 134 -32.38 24.09 -13.04
C PHE A 134 -32.94 23.83 -14.44
N LYS A 135 -33.09 22.56 -14.84
CA LYS A 135 -33.75 22.16 -16.11
C LYS A 135 -35.26 22.32 -16.10
N LYS A 136 -35.87 22.41 -14.92
CA LYS A 136 -37.31 22.53 -14.70
C LYS A 136 -37.67 23.88 -14.06
N ALA A 137 -36.70 24.79 -13.99
CA ALA A 137 -36.89 26.11 -13.40
C ALA A 137 -37.72 26.99 -14.33
N ASP A 138 -38.65 27.73 -13.77
CA ASP A 138 -39.29 28.85 -14.44
C ASP A 138 -38.43 30.10 -14.22
N TRP A 139 -37.46 30.30 -15.11
CA TRP A 139 -36.52 31.41 -14.99
C TRP A 139 -37.16 32.78 -15.23
N LEU A 140 -38.28 32.82 -15.97
CA LEU A 140 -38.96 34.07 -16.28
C LEU A 140 -39.71 34.57 -15.03
N ALA A 141 -40.50 33.69 -14.40
CA ALA A 141 -41.18 34.00 -13.14
C ALA A 141 -40.19 34.29 -11.99
N PHE A 142 -39.07 33.55 -11.93
CA PHE A 142 -37.98 33.81 -10.98
C PHE A 142 -37.41 35.23 -11.14
N GLN A 143 -37.13 35.64 -12.40
CA GLN A 143 -36.56 36.94 -12.69
C GLN A 143 -37.54 38.07 -12.35
N GLU A 144 -38.82 37.94 -12.72
CA GLU A 144 -39.86 38.93 -12.45
C GLU A 144 -40.05 39.15 -10.94
N GLU A 145 -40.09 38.07 -10.15
CA GLU A 145 -40.23 38.15 -8.70
C GLU A 145 -39.03 38.82 -8.02
N CYS A 146 -37.80 38.50 -8.45
CA CYS A 146 -36.60 39.18 -7.97
C CYS A 146 -36.61 40.67 -8.33
N GLU A 147 -36.95 41.03 -9.57
CA GLU A 147 -37.00 42.44 -9.99
C GLU A 147 -38.09 43.24 -9.25
N ALA A 148 -39.23 42.62 -8.94
CA ALA A 148 -40.27 43.21 -8.11
C ALA A 148 -39.80 43.44 -6.67
N ALA A 149 -39.12 42.47 -6.07
CA ALA A 149 -38.58 42.57 -4.71
C ALA A 149 -37.53 43.68 -4.55
N PHE A 150 -36.82 44.02 -5.63
CA PHE A 150 -35.81 45.09 -5.65
C PHE A 150 -36.32 46.40 -6.28
N ALA A 151 -37.60 46.50 -6.63
CA ALA A 151 -38.19 47.72 -7.18
C ALA A 151 -38.43 48.81 -6.12
N GLU A 152 -38.62 48.41 -4.86
CA GLU A 152 -38.78 49.33 -3.73
C GLU A 152 -37.41 49.76 -3.17
N ALA A 153 -37.22 51.07 -3.04
CA ALA A 153 -36.01 51.63 -2.43
C ALA A 153 -35.88 51.13 -0.99
N GLY A 154 -34.70 50.62 -0.63
CA GLY A 154 -34.42 50.19 0.73
C GLY A 154 -34.46 51.35 1.74
N PRO A 155 -34.44 51.07 3.05
CA PRO A 155 -34.38 52.09 4.09
C PRO A 155 -33.22 53.07 3.86
N GLU A 156 -33.44 54.38 4.08
CA GLU A 156 -32.44 55.45 3.82
C GLU A 156 -31.09 55.26 4.56
N HIS A 157 -31.04 54.36 5.55
CA HIS A 157 -29.86 54.04 6.36
C HIS A 157 -29.59 52.53 6.50
N GLU A 158 -29.90 51.74 5.48
CA GLU A 158 -29.59 50.30 5.46
C GLU A 158 -28.07 50.05 5.48
N SER A 159 -27.61 49.24 6.43
CA SER A 159 -26.20 48.79 6.49
C SER A 159 -25.91 47.77 5.39
N ASP A 160 -24.63 47.60 5.03
CA ASP A 160 -24.23 46.65 3.98
C ASP A 160 -24.65 45.20 4.30
N GLN A 161 -24.72 44.85 5.59
CA GLN A 161 -25.15 43.53 6.05
C GLN A 161 -26.67 43.33 5.91
N GLU A 162 -27.46 44.36 6.23
CA GLU A 162 -28.92 44.33 6.08
C GLU A 162 -29.28 44.24 4.60
N LEU A 163 -28.59 44.99 3.74
CA LEU A 163 -28.78 44.97 2.29
C LEU A 163 -28.41 43.60 1.68
N ALA A 164 -27.29 43.00 2.11
CA ALA A 164 -26.92 41.65 1.68
C ALA A 164 -27.92 40.57 2.15
N THR A 165 -28.48 40.74 3.36
CA THR A 165 -29.49 39.83 3.91
C THR A 165 -30.80 39.93 3.14
N ARG A 166 -31.28 41.14 2.85
CA ARG A 166 -32.46 41.39 2.01
C ARG A 166 -32.29 40.83 0.60
N PHE A 167 -31.11 41.04 0.01
CA PHE A 167 -30.76 40.48 -1.30
C PHE A 167 -30.83 38.96 -1.32
N HIS A 168 -30.20 38.30 -0.33
CA HIS A 168 -30.22 36.84 -0.21
C HIS A 168 -31.64 36.30 -0.01
N GLN A 169 -32.43 36.92 0.87
CA GLN A 169 -33.78 36.46 1.18
C GLN A 169 -34.71 36.51 -0.04
N ALA A 170 -34.67 37.61 -0.81
CA ALA A 170 -35.48 37.74 -2.03
C ALA A 170 -35.13 36.67 -3.07
N LEU A 171 -33.84 36.36 -3.22
CA LEU A 171 -33.34 35.30 -4.10
C LEU A 171 -33.76 33.90 -3.61
N GLU A 172 -33.69 33.64 -2.30
CA GLU A 172 -34.07 32.35 -1.73
C GLU A 172 -35.57 32.09 -1.91
N GLU A 173 -36.42 33.07 -1.60
CA GLU A 173 -37.87 32.96 -1.73
C GLU A 173 -38.31 32.70 -3.18
N ALA A 174 -37.77 33.47 -4.13
CA ALA A 174 -38.04 33.27 -5.56
C ALA A 174 -37.54 31.90 -6.05
N SER A 175 -36.38 31.45 -5.55
CA SER A 175 -35.83 30.14 -5.90
C SER A 175 -36.74 29.00 -5.42
N VAL A 176 -37.27 29.09 -4.19
CA VAL A 176 -38.15 28.05 -3.62
C VAL A 176 -39.46 27.94 -4.40
N ARG A 177 -40.03 29.06 -4.87
CA ARG A 177 -41.31 29.10 -5.60
C ARG A 177 -41.17 28.63 -7.05
N HIS A 178 -40.07 28.99 -7.72
CA HIS A 178 -39.93 28.82 -9.18
C HIS A 178 -38.92 27.78 -9.64
N ILE A 179 -38.12 27.21 -8.73
CA ILE A 179 -37.11 26.19 -9.05
C ILE A 179 -37.42 24.89 -8.30
N PRO A 180 -37.93 23.86 -8.99
CA PRO A 180 -38.23 22.58 -8.34
C PRO A 180 -36.98 21.93 -7.74
N ARG A 181 -37.12 21.28 -6.57
CA ARG A 181 -36.05 20.49 -5.92
C ARG A 181 -36.29 18.99 -6.11
N GLY A 182 -35.22 18.22 -6.36
CA GLY A 182 -35.31 16.76 -6.54
C GLY A 182 -34.08 15.99 -6.06
N ALA A 183 -34.24 14.70 -5.80
CA ALA A 183 -33.14 13.78 -5.48
C ALA A 183 -32.70 13.00 -6.73
N ARG A 184 -31.39 12.77 -6.91
CA ARG A 184 -30.90 11.95 -8.03
C ARG A 184 -31.39 10.50 -7.90
N ASN A 185 -31.77 9.90 -9.02
CA ASN A 185 -32.07 8.48 -9.12
C ASN A 185 -30.77 7.70 -8.83
N GLN A 186 -30.81 6.75 -7.90
CA GLN A 186 -29.63 5.92 -7.62
C GLN A 186 -29.45 4.93 -8.78
N PRO A 187 -28.24 4.81 -9.36
CA PRO A 187 -27.98 3.78 -10.36
C PRO A 187 -28.20 2.41 -9.72
N ARG A 188 -28.89 1.51 -10.42
CA ARG A 188 -29.05 0.12 -9.97
C ARG A 188 -27.66 -0.52 -9.93
N PRO A 189 -27.19 -1.01 -8.76
CA PRO A 189 -25.90 -1.68 -8.68
C PRO A 189 -25.85 -2.90 -9.60
N TRP A 190 -24.67 -3.19 -10.17
CA TRP A 190 -24.44 -4.42 -10.94
C TRP A 190 -24.76 -5.69 -10.13
N ALA A 191 -24.68 -5.60 -8.79
CA ALA A 191 -25.05 -6.65 -7.86
C ALA A 191 -26.55 -7.03 -7.90
N LEU A 192 -27.39 -6.24 -8.58
CA LEU A 192 -28.81 -6.52 -8.80
C LEU A 192 -29.11 -7.17 -10.16
N ASP A 193 -28.08 -7.60 -10.91
CA ASP A 193 -28.26 -8.36 -12.14
C ASP A 193 -29.12 -9.62 -11.84
N PRO A 194 -30.19 -9.89 -12.64
CA PRO A 194 -31.11 -11.00 -12.37
C PRO A 194 -30.40 -12.36 -12.22
N GLU A 195 -29.37 -12.59 -13.02
CA GLU A 195 -28.58 -13.83 -13.04
C GLU A 195 -27.81 -14.03 -11.72
N LEU A 196 -27.21 -12.94 -11.22
CA LEU A 196 -26.50 -12.94 -9.94
C LEU A 196 -27.48 -13.07 -8.77
N LYS A 197 -28.63 -12.41 -8.84
CA LYS A 197 -29.68 -12.51 -7.82
C LYS A 197 -30.18 -13.94 -7.69
N GLU A 198 -30.47 -14.60 -8.80
CA GLU A 198 -30.88 -16.01 -8.82
C GLU A 198 -29.79 -16.92 -8.20
N ALA A 199 -28.53 -16.72 -8.58
CA ALA A 199 -27.43 -17.52 -8.04
C ALA A 199 -27.21 -17.30 -6.52
N VAL A 200 -27.36 -16.06 -6.04
CA VAL A 200 -27.28 -15.74 -4.60
C VAL A 200 -28.47 -16.30 -3.84
N ASP A 201 -29.67 -16.24 -4.40
CA ASP A 201 -30.88 -16.79 -3.78
C ASP A 201 -30.83 -18.32 -3.70
N ALA A 202 -30.32 -18.99 -4.75
CA ALA A 202 -30.05 -20.43 -4.75
C ALA A 202 -29.00 -20.82 -3.70
N ARG A 203 -27.91 -20.06 -3.56
CA ARG A 203 -26.90 -20.26 -2.51
C ARG A 203 -27.50 -20.12 -1.12
N ARG A 204 -28.31 -19.08 -0.89
CA ARG A 204 -29.01 -18.83 0.37
C ARG A 204 -29.98 -19.95 0.70
N ALA A 205 -30.71 -20.47 -0.28
CA ALA A 205 -31.60 -21.62 -0.11
C ALA A 205 -30.81 -22.87 0.30
N ALA A 206 -29.77 -23.23 -0.47
CA ALA A 206 -28.92 -24.38 -0.16
C ALA A 206 -28.25 -24.28 1.22
N ARG A 207 -27.91 -23.06 1.68
CA ARG A 207 -27.35 -22.85 3.03
C ARG A 207 -28.39 -23.06 4.14
N ARG A 208 -29.66 -22.69 3.92
CA ARG A 208 -30.75 -22.94 4.90
C ARG A 208 -31.05 -24.43 5.07
N ASP A 209 -30.85 -25.19 4.00
CA ASP A 209 -31.09 -26.63 3.96
C ASP A 209 -29.92 -27.44 4.56
N LEU A 210 -28.80 -26.80 4.91
CA LEU A 210 -27.70 -27.46 5.63
C LEU A 210 -28.20 -28.02 6.97
N ARG A 211 -28.00 -29.31 7.17
CA ARG A 211 -28.21 -30.03 8.42
C ARG A 211 -26.93 -30.74 8.82
N SER A 212 -26.67 -30.83 10.12
CA SER A 212 -25.49 -31.55 10.63
C SER A 212 -25.56 -33.02 10.18
N GLY A 213 -24.49 -33.52 9.55
CA GLY A 213 -24.40 -34.89 9.05
C GLY A 213 -24.97 -35.16 7.64
N ASP A 214 -25.66 -34.21 7.00
CA ASP A 214 -26.18 -34.41 5.63
C ASP A 214 -25.15 -34.02 4.56
N ARG A 215 -24.48 -35.04 4.01
CA ARG A 215 -23.49 -34.89 2.93
C ARG A 215 -24.10 -34.31 1.65
N SER A 216 -25.33 -34.69 1.31
CA SER A 216 -26.00 -34.24 0.09
C SER A 216 -26.36 -32.75 0.14
N ALA A 217 -26.83 -32.26 1.29
CA ALA A 217 -27.10 -30.85 1.50
C ALA A 217 -25.81 -30.01 1.47
N LYS A 218 -24.70 -30.55 1.99
CA LYS A 218 -23.38 -29.92 1.92
C LYS A 218 -22.89 -29.78 0.48
N GLU A 219 -23.03 -30.82 -0.34
CA GLU A 219 -22.64 -30.81 -1.75
C GLU A 219 -23.46 -29.78 -2.55
N ARG A 220 -24.80 -29.74 -2.37
CA ARG A 220 -25.68 -28.72 -2.98
C ARG A 220 -25.27 -27.29 -2.60
N TRP A 221 -24.91 -27.05 -1.35
CA TRP A 221 -24.46 -25.74 -0.90
C TRP A 221 -23.12 -25.33 -1.52
N VAL A 222 -22.15 -26.25 -1.60
CA VAL A 222 -20.85 -26.00 -2.24
C VAL A 222 -21.02 -25.67 -3.72
N GLU A 223 -21.86 -26.42 -4.43
CA GLU A 223 -22.17 -26.16 -5.83
C GLU A 223 -22.83 -24.79 -6.02
N ALA A 224 -23.83 -24.46 -5.19
CA ALA A 224 -24.49 -23.16 -5.24
C ALA A 224 -23.54 -21.99 -4.90
N LYS A 225 -22.59 -22.18 -3.96
CA LYS A 225 -21.53 -21.21 -3.64
C LYS A 225 -20.59 -20.99 -4.83
N ARG A 226 -20.13 -22.07 -5.48
CA ARG A 226 -19.28 -22.01 -6.69
C ARG A 226 -19.99 -21.31 -7.84
N ARG A 227 -21.26 -21.64 -8.07
CA ARG A 227 -22.10 -20.99 -9.08
C ARG A 227 -22.25 -19.50 -8.81
N ALA A 228 -22.57 -19.09 -7.58
CA ALA A 228 -22.69 -17.68 -7.21
C ALA A 228 -21.38 -16.90 -7.44
N ALA A 229 -20.23 -17.44 -7.03
CA ALA A 229 -18.93 -16.80 -7.23
C ALA A 229 -18.54 -16.70 -8.71
N SER A 230 -18.82 -17.74 -9.51
CA SER A 230 -18.58 -17.73 -10.95
C SER A 230 -19.45 -16.69 -11.66
N VAL A 231 -20.75 -16.65 -11.33
CA VAL A 231 -21.70 -15.67 -11.88
C VAL A 231 -21.31 -14.25 -11.45
N GLU A 232 -20.94 -14.02 -10.20
CA GLU A 232 -20.47 -12.73 -9.71
C GLU A 232 -19.26 -12.22 -10.50
N ARG A 233 -18.24 -13.07 -10.69
CA ARG A 233 -17.05 -12.75 -11.48
C ARG A 233 -17.40 -12.44 -12.94
N ARG A 234 -18.26 -13.26 -13.55
CA ARG A 234 -18.70 -13.07 -14.95
C ARG A 234 -19.51 -11.79 -15.12
N VAL A 235 -20.51 -11.56 -14.27
CA VAL A 235 -21.41 -10.40 -14.31
C VAL A 235 -20.64 -9.12 -14.04
N SER A 236 -19.81 -9.08 -12.99
CA SER A 236 -18.99 -7.90 -12.67
C SER A 236 -18.06 -7.53 -13.82
N GLN A 237 -17.38 -8.51 -14.44
CA GLN A 237 -16.53 -8.28 -15.60
C GLN A 237 -17.35 -7.83 -16.83
N ARG A 238 -18.47 -8.48 -17.13
CA ARG A 238 -19.38 -8.12 -18.23
C ARG A 238 -19.87 -6.68 -18.10
N GLN A 239 -20.44 -6.34 -16.96
CA GLN A 239 -20.97 -5.01 -16.64
C GLN A 239 -19.87 -3.95 -16.65
N PHE A 240 -18.66 -4.28 -16.16
CA PHE A 240 -17.52 -3.38 -16.24
C PHE A 240 -17.06 -3.13 -17.69
N ARG A 241 -16.92 -4.20 -18.50
CA ARG A 241 -16.56 -4.08 -19.93
C ARG A 241 -17.60 -3.29 -20.71
N GLU A 242 -18.88 -3.52 -20.43
CA GLU A 242 -19.99 -2.78 -21.01
C GLU A 242 -19.95 -1.31 -20.58
N TYR A 243 -19.76 -1.02 -19.28
CA TYR A 243 -19.60 0.34 -18.79
C TYR A 243 -18.44 1.07 -19.47
N VAL A 244 -17.28 0.44 -19.60
CA VAL A 244 -16.13 1.04 -20.29
C VAL A 244 -16.47 1.28 -21.77
N SER A 245 -16.98 0.26 -22.45
CA SER A 245 -17.19 0.30 -23.91
C SER A 245 -18.39 1.14 -24.35
N THR A 246 -19.40 1.32 -23.50
CA THR A 246 -20.63 2.05 -23.84
C THR A 246 -20.71 3.40 -23.16
N THR A 247 -20.28 3.52 -21.91
CA THR A 247 -20.46 4.74 -21.13
C THR A 247 -19.21 5.60 -21.12
N LEU A 248 -18.04 4.99 -20.91
CA LEU A 248 -16.76 5.70 -20.89
C LEU A 248 -16.20 5.95 -22.28
N ASN A 249 -16.42 5.04 -23.23
CA ASN A 249 -15.92 5.12 -24.60
C ASN A 249 -16.72 6.11 -25.48
N LYS A 250 -17.18 7.24 -24.92
CA LYS A 250 -17.80 8.34 -25.65
C LYS A 250 -16.93 9.58 -25.49
N HIS A 251 -16.75 10.35 -26.56
CA HIS A 251 -15.95 11.59 -26.51
C HIS A 251 -16.45 12.57 -25.42
N GLN A 252 -17.78 12.65 -25.20
CA GLN A 252 -18.39 13.49 -24.16
C GLN A 252 -18.13 12.98 -22.72
N SER A 253 -17.64 11.75 -22.55
CA SER A 253 -17.42 11.09 -21.26
C SER A 253 -15.99 11.23 -20.73
N LEU A 254 -15.10 11.96 -21.41
CA LEU A 254 -13.70 12.19 -20.99
C LEU A 254 -13.57 12.65 -19.52
N GLY A 255 -14.43 13.57 -19.07
CA GLY A 255 -14.46 14.00 -17.66
C GLY A 255 -14.92 12.90 -16.69
N ARG A 256 -15.79 12.00 -17.15
CA ARG A 256 -16.24 10.83 -16.38
C ARG A 256 -15.14 9.76 -16.30
N VAL A 257 -14.39 9.55 -17.38
CA VAL A 257 -13.18 8.69 -17.39
C VAL A 257 -12.18 9.20 -16.36
N HIS A 258 -11.86 10.50 -16.38
CA HIS A 258 -10.96 11.11 -15.40
C HIS A 258 -11.48 10.96 -13.96
N LYS A 259 -12.78 11.13 -13.73
CA LYS A 259 -13.37 10.95 -12.40
C LYS A 259 -13.28 9.50 -11.92
N THR A 260 -13.50 8.53 -12.81
CA THR A 260 -13.32 7.09 -12.52
C THR A 260 -11.87 6.77 -12.18
N LEU A 261 -10.91 7.31 -12.93
CA LEU A 261 -9.48 7.13 -12.66
C LEU A 261 -9.07 7.75 -11.31
N LYS A 262 -9.55 8.94 -10.97
CA LYS A 262 -9.32 9.57 -9.64
C LYS A 262 -9.90 8.75 -8.49
N MET A 263 -11.11 8.19 -8.66
CA MET A 263 -11.69 7.30 -7.64
C MET A 263 -10.83 6.05 -7.40
N TRP A 264 -10.15 5.53 -8.43
CA TRP A 264 -9.22 4.40 -8.29
C TRP A 264 -7.87 4.77 -7.63
N GLU A 265 -7.53 6.06 -7.57
CA GLU A 265 -6.42 6.57 -6.75
C GLU A 265 -6.82 6.74 -5.27
N GLY A 266 -8.01 6.25 -4.87
CA GLY A 266 -8.55 6.41 -3.51
C GLY A 266 -8.89 7.86 -3.15
N ALA A 267 -8.76 8.80 -4.08
CA ALA A 267 -9.13 10.20 -3.93
C ALA A 267 -10.65 10.35 -4.05
N SER A 268 -11.40 9.86 -3.07
CA SER A 268 -12.73 10.37 -2.80
C SER A 268 -12.59 11.59 -1.89
N ASP A 269 -13.15 12.73 -2.31
CA ASP A 269 -13.22 13.95 -1.49
C ASP A 269 -13.91 13.76 -0.11
N ASP A 270 -14.47 12.57 0.17
CA ASP A 270 -15.35 12.28 1.30
C ASP A 270 -14.71 11.46 2.45
N GLN A 271 -13.41 11.10 2.41
CA GLN A 271 -12.74 10.37 3.51
C GLN A 271 -11.86 11.30 4.34
N HIS A 272 -12.45 11.98 5.33
CA HIS A 272 -11.71 12.77 6.32
C HIS A 272 -10.85 11.85 7.21
N ARG A 273 -9.53 12.08 7.24
CA ARG A 273 -8.57 11.35 8.07
C ARG A 273 -8.51 11.93 9.48
N ALA A 274 -8.38 11.09 10.50
CA ALA A 274 -8.31 11.52 11.91
C ALA A 274 -7.13 12.48 12.21
N ALA A 275 -6.08 12.48 11.39
CA ALA A 275 -4.95 13.41 11.51
C ALA A 275 -5.24 14.83 10.97
N GLU A 276 -6.42 15.06 10.37
CA GLU A 276 -6.84 16.35 9.83
C GLU A 276 -7.91 17.01 10.69
N SER A 277 -8.27 16.45 11.85
CA SER A 277 -9.19 17.09 12.79
C SER A 277 -8.50 18.25 13.51
N MET A 278 -9.19 19.37 13.63
CA MET A 278 -8.71 20.58 14.30
C MET A 278 -9.42 20.74 15.64
N GLU A 279 -8.70 21.07 16.70
CA GLU A 279 -9.31 21.40 17.99
C GLU A 279 -9.56 22.91 18.10
N ASP A 280 -10.79 23.28 18.45
CA ASP A 280 -11.22 24.67 18.71
C ASP A 280 -11.83 24.70 20.12
N GLY A 281 -10.99 24.90 21.14
CA GLY A 281 -11.33 24.65 22.55
C GLY A 281 -11.53 23.15 22.82
N ASP A 282 -12.60 22.79 23.54
CA ASP A 282 -12.94 21.39 23.85
C ASP A 282 -13.65 20.65 22.70
N ARG A 283 -13.71 21.24 21.49
CA ARG A 283 -14.43 20.66 20.34
C ARG A 283 -13.48 20.24 19.24
N THR A 284 -13.53 18.95 18.89
CA THR A 284 -12.84 18.38 17.73
C THR A 284 -13.65 18.61 16.44
N LEU A 285 -13.07 19.34 15.50
CA LEU A 285 -13.69 19.72 14.23
C LEU A 285 -13.20 18.81 13.09
N VAL A 286 -14.13 18.08 12.48
CA VAL A 286 -13.82 17.03 11.50
C VAL A 286 -14.12 17.46 10.07
N SER A 287 -15.18 18.24 9.84
CA SER A 287 -15.55 18.69 8.48
C SER A 287 -14.78 19.94 8.05
N ASP A 288 -14.45 20.04 6.77
CA ASP A 288 -13.73 21.21 6.23
C ASP A 288 -14.50 22.51 6.41
N ARG A 289 -15.84 22.44 6.41
CA ARG A 289 -16.71 23.58 6.71
C ARG A 289 -16.54 24.05 8.14
N ASP A 290 -16.51 23.13 9.11
CA ASP A 290 -16.38 23.48 10.52
C ASP A 290 -14.98 24.01 10.83
N LYS A 291 -13.94 23.41 10.21
CA LYS A 291 -12.56 23.91 10.29
C LYS A 291 -12.43 25.31 9.69
N ALA A 292 -13.01 25.56 8.51
CA ALA A 292 -13.02 26.88 7.89
C ALA A 292 -13.78 27.92 8.74
N ASN A 293 -14.88 27.54 9.37
CA ASN A 293 -15.66 28.43 10.24
C ASN A 293 -14.94 28.74 11.56
N ALA A 294 -14.25 27.77 12.16
CA ALA A 294 -13.42 28.00 13.33
C ALA A 294 -12.20 28.85 12.98
N PHE A 295 -11.54 28.56 11.85
CA PHE A 295 -10.47 29.41 11.33
C PHE A 295 -10.95 30.85 11.11
N ASN A 296 -12.11 31.06 10.48
CA ASN A 296 -12.70 32.40 10.31
C ASN A 296 -13.01 33.08 11.64
N ARG A 297 -13.48 32.36 12.66
CA ARG A 297 -13.71 32.93 14.01
C ARG A 297 -12.42 33.34 14.68
N THR A 298 -11.41 32.47 14.67
CA THR A 298 -10.09 32.77 15.23
C THR A 298 -9.49 33.95 14.49
N TYR A 299 -9.49 33.93 13.16
CA TYR A 299 -9.01 35.03 12.33
C TYR A 299 -9.74 36.34 12.58
N ALA A 300 -11.08 36.34 12.69
CA ALA A 300 -11.85 37.52 13.07
C ALA A 300 -11.51 38.04 14.47
N THR A 301 -11.13 37.14 15.39
CA THR A 301 -10.72 37.48 16.75
C THR A 301 -9.31 38.11 16.77
N VAL A 302 -8.34 37.50 16.07
CA VAL A 302 -6.96 38.01 15.99
C VAL A 302 -6.87 39.26 15.11
N SER A 303 -7.75 39.38 14.11
CA SER A 303 -7.87 40.54 13.22
C SER A 303 -8.63 41.72 13.85
N LYS A 304 -9.03 41.64 15.12
CA LYS A 304 -9.36 42.84 15.89
C LYS A 304 -8.05 43.60 16.10
N GLN A 305 -7.71 44.49 15.17
CA GLN A 305 -6.60 45.42 15.31
C GLN A 305 -6.56 45.94 16.75
N VAL A 306 -5.42 45.75 17.42
CA VAL A 306 -5.13 46.43 18.67
C VAL A 306 -5.05 47.91 18.31
N ARG A 307 -6.18 48.61 18.45
CA ARG A 307 -6.29 50.05 18.19
C ARG A 307 -5.42 50.78 19.21
N ASP A 308 -4.21 51.16 18.83
CA ASP A 308 -3.48 52.19 19.56
C ASP A 308 -4.11 53.53 19.19
N ARG A 309 -4.91 54.08 20.12
CA ARG A 309 -5.69 55.30 19.90
C ARG A 309 -4.81 56.52 19.56
N LYS A 310 -3.53 56.54 19.98
CA LYS A 310 -2.59 57.64 19.66
C LYS A 310 -2.03 57.47 18.25
N VAL A 311 -1.59 56.26 17.89
CA VAL A 311 -1.07 55.95 16.55
C VAL A 311 -2.18 56.02 15.49
N ASP A 312 -3.38 55.52 15.79
CA ASP A 312 -4.55 55.61 14.90
C ASP A 312 -5.03 57.05 14.72
N ARG A 313 -4.98 57.88 15.77
CA ARG A 313 -5.34 59.29 15.66
C ARG A 313 -4.33 60.04 14.82
N ASP A 314 -3.05 59.82 15.04
CA ASP A 314 -1.98 60.46 14.27
C ASP A 314 -1.98 60.01 12.80
N THR A 315 -2.19 58.71 12.57
CA THR A 315 -2.36 58.12 11.23
C THR A 315 -3.64 58.63 10.56
N LYS A 316 -4.77 58.75 11.26
CA LYS A 316 -6.00 59.38 10.74
C LYS A 316 -5.81 60.85 10.44
N THR A 317 -5.06 61.59 11.26
CA THR A 317 -4.74 63.00 11.02
C THR A 317 -3.86 63.14 9.79
N ARG A 318 -2.84 62.27 9.64
CA ARG A 318 -2.01 62.18 8.43
C ARG A 318 -2.79 61.74 7.19
N LEU A 319 -3.71 60.78 7.30
CA LEU A 319 -4.58 60.35 6.20
C LEU A 319 -5.63 61.39 5.81
N LYS A 320 -6.14 62.16 6.79
CA LYS A 320 -7.02 63.31 6.54
C LYS A 320 -6.26 64.47 5.90
N ALA A 321 -5.01 64.68 6.30
CA ALA A 321 -4.10 65.66 5.69
C ALA A 321 -3.62 65.22 4.30
N SER A 322 -3.45 63.91 4.06
CA SER A 322 -3.11 63.31 2.76
C SER A 322 -4.34 63.00 1.92
N ASN A 323 -5.54 63.43 2.35
CA ASN A 323 -6.78 63.26 1.62
C ASN A 323 -6.80 64.25 0.45
N VAL A 324 -5.88 64.03 -0.50
CA VAL A 324 -6.08 64.44 -1.88
C VAL A 324 -7.35 63.73 -2.31
N LYS A 325 -8.48 64.47 -2.31
CA LYS A 325 -9.83 63.97 -2.66
C LYS A 325 -9.94 63.45 -4.11
N THR A 326 -8.84 63.46 -4.82
CA THR A 326 -8.74 63.27 -6.25
C THR A 326 -7.66 62.22 -6.50
N CYS A 327 -8.07 61.04 -6.97
CA CYS A 327 -7.14 60.03 -7.49
C CYS A 327 -6.14 60.71 -8.43
N HIS A 328 -4.84 60.45 -8.28
CA HIS A 328 -3.78 61.12 -9.05
C HIS A 328 -3.84 60.84 -10.56
N GLU A 329 -4.49 59.74 -10.96
CA GLU A 329 -4.68 59.34 -12.35
C GLU A 329 -5.91 60.00 -12.98
N CYS A 330 -7.07 60.00 -12.30
CA CYS A 330 -8.31 60.55 -12.84
C CYS A 330 -8.69 61.93 -12.29
N TRP A 331 -7.88 62.49 -11.40
CA TRP A 331 -8.11 63.77 -10.71
C TRP A 331 -9.50 63.87 -10.06
N GLY A 332 -10.03 62.74 -9.57
CA GLY A 332 -11.37 62.65 -8.99
C GLY A 332 -12.52 62.71 -10.00
N ARG A 333 -12.24 62.72 -11.31
CA ARG A 333 -13.23 62.65 -12.39
C ARG A 333 -13.87 61.27 -12.54
N LYS A 334 -13.43 60.26 -11.78
CA LYS A 334 -13.88 58.86 -11.85
C LYS A 334 -13.86 58.32 -13.29
N SER A 335 -12.75 58.54 -14.00
CA SER A 335 -12.52 58.03 -15.36
C SER A 335 -11.52 56.85 -15.36
N GLY A 336 -11.54 56.04 -16.43
CA GLY A 336 -10.69 54.84 -16.53
C GLY A 336 -11.04 53.79 -15.47
N TYR A 337 -10.03 53.18 -14.83
CA TYR A 337 -10.21 52.20 -13.75
C TYR A 337 -10.92 52.73 -12.49
N CYS A 338 -11.13 54.05 -12.39
CA CYS A 338 -11.82 54.70 -11.26
C CYS A 338 -13.31 54.99 -11.54
N SER A 339 -13.85 54.60 -12.71
CA SER A 339 -15.27 54.76 -13.00
C SER A 339 -16.14 53.88 -12.10
N PRO A 340 -17.40 54.27 -11.84
CA PRO A 340 -18.40 53.32 -11.36
C PRO A 340 -18.44 52.12 -12.32
N PHE A 341 -18.70 50.92 -11.79
CA PHE A 341 -18.93 49.78 -12.67
C PHE A 341 -20.09 50.11 -13.60
N SER A 342 -19.85 49.97 -14.91
CA SER A 342 -20.92 50.10 -15.90
C SER A 342 -21.85 48.90 -15.79
N GLU A 343 -23.11 49.00 -16.24
CA GLU A 343 -24.03 47.85 -16.27
C GLU A 343 -23.51 46.72 -17.19
N GLU A 344 -22.69 47.06 -18.18
CA GLU A 344 -22.08 46.12 -19.13
C GLU A 344 -21.03 45.21 -18.48
N GLU A 345 -20.27 45.69 -17.50
CA GLU A 345 -19.22 44.94 -16.81
C GLU A 345 -19.75 43.75 -15.98
N PRO A 346 -20.69 43.91 -15.02
CA PRO A 346 -21.29 42.80 -14.31
C PRO A 346 -22.10 41.92 -15.26
N THR A 347 -22.79 42.48 -16.25
CA THR A 347 -23.52 41.68 -17.27
C THR A 347 -22.56 40.77 -18.05
N ARG A 348 -21.41 41.29 -18.48
CA ARG A 348 -20.36 40.51 -19.13
C ARG A 348 -19.78 39.44 -18.22
N GLN A 349 -19.47 39.76 -16.96
CA GLN A 349 -18.92 38.79 -16.00
C GLN A 349 -19.92 37.69 -15.63
N ILE A 350 -21.19 38.04 -15.40
CA ILE A 350 -22.27 37.09 -15.11
C ILE A 350 -22.52 36.18 -16.32
N SER A 351 -22.40 36.69 -17.55
CA SER A 351 -22.52 35.86 -18.76
C SER A 351 -21.43 34.77 -18.83
N GLN A 352 -20.23 35.08 -18.33
CA GLN A 352 -19.06 34.20 -18.29
C GLN A 352 -19.01 33.29 -17.04
N ALA A 353 -19.93 33.48 -16.09
CA ALA A 353 -19.98 32.68 -14.88
C ALA A 353 -20.16 31.19 -15.21
N GLN A 354 -19.28 30.37 -14.66
CA GLN A 354 -19.31 28.92 -14.88
C GLN A 354 -20.50 28.30 -14.15
N LEU A 355 -21.41 27.69 -14.90
CA LEU A 355 -22.58 27.01 -14.35
C LEU A 355 -22.19 25.69 -13.65
N LYS A 356 -23.09 25.15 -12.82
CA LYS A 356 -22.98 23.87 -12.11
C LYS A 356 -21.87 23.82 -11.07
N LYS A 357 -21.54 24.96 -10.48
CA LYS A 357 -20.66 25.06 -9.31
C LYS A 357 -21.45 24.72 -8.03
N SER A 358 -20.73 24.34 -6.99
CA SER A 358 -21.34 24.16 -5.66
C SER A 358 -21.88 25.50 -5.18
N PRO A 359 -23.09 25.53 -4.59
CA PRO A 359 -23.63 26.75 -4.02
C PRO A 359 -22.77 27.23 -2.84
N GLY A 360 -22.84 28.53 -2.56
CA GLY A 360 -22.25 29.13 -1.37
C GLY A 360 -22.97 28.70 -0.07
N PRO A 361 -22.55 29.25 1.09
CA PRO A 361 -23.21 29.03 2.38
C PRO A 361 -24.70 29.44 2.41
N ASP A 362 -25.06 30.30 1.45
CA ASP A 362 -26.38 30.87 1.13
C ASP A 362 -27.21 29.99 0.17
N ASP A 363 -26.73 28.79 -0.20
CA ASP A 363 -27.40 27.86 -1.14
C ASP A 363 -27.64 28.45 -2.56
N LEU A 364 -27.03 29.60 -2.88
CA LEU A 364 -27.12 30.27 -4.18
C LEU A 364 -26.01 29.79 -5.13
N CYS A 365 -26.43 29.27 -6.28
CA CYS A 365 -25.56 28.93 -7.42
C CYS A 365 -25.44 30.06 -8.46
N ASN A 366 -24.41 29.99 -9.29
CA ASN A 366 -24.19 30.87 -10.45
C ASN A 366 -25.39 30.89 -11.43
N GLU A 367 -26.15 29.80 -11.51
CA GLU A 367 -27.41 29.74 -12.25
C GLU A 367 -28.40 30.82 -11.81
N HIS A 368 -28.60 31.05 -10.51
CA HIS A 368 -29.50 32.09 -10.00
C HIS A 368 -29.02 33.49 -10.42
N ILE A 369 -27.71 33.74 -10.29
CA ILE A 369 -27.08 35.03 -10.63
C ILE A 369 -27.21 35.33 -12.13
N LYS A 370 -27.12 34.29 -12.98
CA LYS A 370 -27.24 34.44 -14.43
C LYS A 370 -28.65 34.82 -14.89
N HIS A 371 -29.66 34.42 -14.12
CA HIS A 371 -31.07 34.70 -14.39
C HIS A 371 -31.63 35.87 -13.57
N LEU A 372 -30.77 36.66 -12.92
CA LEU A 372 -31.16 37.94 -12.33
C LEU A 372 -31.48 38.98 -13.41
N GLY A 373 -32.43 39.87 -13.13
CA GLY A 373 -32.70 41.03 -13.97
C GLY A 373 -31.72 42.20 -13.69
N PRO A 374 -31.86 43.31 -14.43
CA PRO A 374 -30.90 44.42 -14.40
C PRO A 374 -30.79 45.09 -13.02
N ARG A 375 -31.89 45.31 -12.28
CA ARG A 375 -31.85 45.96 -10.96
C ARG A 375 -31.15 45.09 -9.91
N ALA A 376 -31.43 43.79 -9.93
CA ALA A 376 -30.78 42.85 -9.02
C ALA A 376 -29.26 42.75 -9.27
N ARG A 377 -28.82 42.83 -10.53
CA ARG A 377 -27.39 42.82 -10.89
C ARG A 377 -26.66 44.08 -10.43
N GLU A 378 -27.30 45.24 -10.59
CA GLU A 378 -26.76 46.53 -10.14
C GLU A 378 -26.57 46.57 -8.62
N LEU A 379 -27.55 46.08 -7.86
CA LEU A 379 -27.50 46.02 -6.40
C LEU A 379 -26.36 45.10 -5.88
N ALA A 380 -26.17 43.95 -6.51
CA ALA A 380 -25.09 43.01 -6.19
C ALA A 380 -23.69 43.61 -6.46
N ALA A 381 -23.52 44.26 -7.62
CA ALA A 381 -22.28 44.92 -7.99
C ALA A 381 -21.93 46.07 -7.02
N ASN A 382 -22.90 46.90 -6.66
CA ASN A 382 -22.70 48.02 -5.73
C ASN A 382 -22.28 47.57 -4.32
N THR A 383 -22.77 46.41 -3.86
CA THR A 383 -22.42 45.83 -2.55
C THR A 383 -20.99 45.29 -2.52
N LEU A 384 -20.59 44.59 -3.59
CA LEU A 384 -19.23 44.05 -3.76
C LEU A 384 -18.17 45.15 -3.75
N VAL A 385 -18.45 46.28 -4.39
CA VAL A 385 -17.55 47.44 -4.50
C VAL A 385 -17.36 48.15 -3.16
N LYS A 386 -18.43 48.28 -2.36
CA LYS A 386 -18.37 48.84 -1.01
C LYS A 386 -17.55 47.95 -0.07
N TRP A 387 -17.71 46.63 -0.17
CA TRP A 387 -16.93 45.65 0.60
C TRP A 387 -15.43 45.68 0.22
N ALA A 388 -15.11 45.64 -1.07
CA ALA A 388 -13.72 45.64 -1.56
C ALA A 388 -12.94 46.90 -1.14
N ARG A 389 -13.59 48.07 -1.08
CA ARG A 389 -12.98 49.33 -0.62
C ARG A 389 -12.70 49.37 0.89
N ARG A 390 -13.45 48.62 1.69
CA ARG A 390 -13.26 48.54 3.16
C ARG A 390 -12.17 47.55 3.56
N SER A 391 -11.93 46.52 2.77
CA SER A 391 -11.19 45.33 3.18
C SER A 391 -9.67 45.32 2.90
N LYS A 392 -9.02 46.50 2.70
CA LYS A 392 -7.56 46.70 2.44
C LYS A 392 -6.66 45.49 2.80
N MET A 393 -6.43 44.58 1.86
CA MET A 393 -5.84 43.26 2.12
C MET A 393 -4.29 43.26 2.19
N GLU A 394 -3.69 42.37 3.01
CA GLU A 394 -2.24 42.26 3.29
C GLU A 394 -1.76 40.77 3.39
N VAL A 395 -0.45 40.51 3.26
CA VAL A 395 0.17 39.18 3.03
C VAL A 395 0.57 38.43 4.32
N ALA A 396 0.39 37.11 4.36
CA ALA A 396 0.61 36.25 5.54
C ALA A 396 2.03 35.62 5.62
N GLY A 397 2.79 35.94 6.68
CA GLY A 397 4.18 35.47 6.88
C GLY A 397 4.38 34.01 7.29
N GLN A 398 3.37 33.33 7.85
CA GLN A 398 3.46 31.92 8.30
C GLN A 398 3.62 30.90 7.16
N LYS A 399 3.53 31.33 5.90
CA LYS A 399 3.69 30.48 4.71
C LYS A 399 5.07 30.59 4.05
N THR A 400 6.00 31.31 4.68
CA THR A 400 7.33 31.59 4.13
C THR A 400 8.25 30.40 4.36
N GLN A 401 8.84 29.87 3.29
CA GLN A 401 9.83 28.79 3.33
C GLN A 401 11.14 29.31 2.72
N LEU A 402 12.29 28.84 3.24
CA LEU A 402 13.63 29.27 2.82
C LEU A 402 14.39 28.11 2.16
N LEU A 403 15.04 28.38 1.03
CA LEU A 403 15.95 27.46 0.34
C LEU A 403 17.22 28.20 -0.06
N VAL A 404 18.37 27.65 0.32
CA VAL A 404 19.67 28.15 -0.11
C VAL A 404 20.05 27.46 -1.41
N LEU A 405 20.36 28.22 -2.47
CA LEU A 405 20.86 27.67 -3.72
C LEU A 405 22.39 27.68 -3.68
N SER A 406 23.01 26.52 -3.46
CA SER A 406 24.46 26.37 -3.44
C SER A 406 24.87 24.95 -3.83
N GLN A 407 26.04 24.81 -4.45
CA GLN A 407 26.66 23.51 -4.69
C GLN A 407 27.38 22.96 -3.46
N ASN A 408 27.75 23.81 -2.50
CA ASN A 408 28.41 23.43 -1.25
C ASN A 408 27.39 23.19 -0.11
N PRO A 409 27.34 21.98 0.50
CA PRO A 409 26.38 21.68 1.57
C PRO A 409 26.51 22.58 2.80
N ARG A 410 27.71 23.16 3.04
CA ARG A 410 28.00 24.02 4.19
C ARG A 410 27.25 25.35 4.16
N ASP A 411 26.91 25.84 2.98
CA ASP A 411 26.25 27.15 2.82
C ASP A 411 24.76 27.12 3.22
N ALA A 412 24.19 25.92 3.31
CA ALA A 412 22.79 25.70 3.69
C ALA A 412 22.61 25.40 5.18
N VAL A 413 23.71 25.28 5.95
CA VAL A 413 23.67 25.01 7.38
C VAL A 413 23.32 26.30 8.14
N ASP A 414 22.37 26.22 9.06
CA ASP A 414 21.92 27.32 9.96
C ASP A 414 21.34 28.58 9.29
N CYS A 415 20.90 28.49 8.03
CA CYS A 415 20.29 29.64 7.33
C CYS A 415 18.84 29.88 7.81
N HIS A 416 18.57 31.08 8.35
CA HIS A 416 17.26 31.49 8.84
C HIS A 416 16.98 32.97 8.56
N ILE A 417 15.73 33.32 8.26
CA ILE A 417 15.28 34.71 8.06
C ILE A 417 13.97 34.98 8.81
N HIS A 418 13.75 36.21 9.26
CA HIS A 418 12.47 36.63 9.86
C HIS A 418 11.56 37.29 8.83
N VAL A 419 10.34 36.78 8.67
CA VAL A 419 9.30 37.34 7.78
C VAL A 419 8.02 37.58 8.56
N ALA A 420 7.56 38.84 8.59
CA ALA A 420 6.41 39.29 9.39
C ALA A 420 6.47 38.86 10.87
N GLY A 421 7.67 38.87 11.47
CA GLY A 421 7.90 38.50 12.87
C GLY A 421 8.04 36.99 13.14
N GLN A 422 8.04 36.13 12.12
CA GLN A 422 8.19 34.67 12.24
C GLN A 422 9.51 34.19 11.63
N LEU A 423 10.19 33.23 12.27
CA LEU A 423 11.45 32.63 11.81
C LEU A 423 11.18 31.57 10.73
N ALA A 424 11.75 31.74 9.54
CA ALA A 424 11.72 30.76 8.46
C ALA A 424 13.10 30.08 8.34
N GLU A 425 13.14 28.77 8.61
CA GLU A 425 14.34 27.95 8.55
C GLU A 425 14.58 27.38 7.14
N GLY A 426 15.85 27.31 6.73
CA GLY A 426 16.29 26.78 5.44
C GLY A 426 16.16 25.26 5.34
N GLY A 427 15.34 24.77 4.40
CA GLY A 427 15.20 23.34 4.09
C GLY A 427 16.04 22.91 2.86
N PRO A 428 16.36 21.60 2.71
CA PRO A 428 17.12 21.08 1.57
C PRO A 428 16.32 21.07 0.25
N GLU A 429 15.00 21.15 0.35
CA GLU A 429 14.05 21.16 -0.75
C GLU A 429 12.97 22.22 -0.49
N LEU A 430 12.52 22.88 -1.55
CA LEU A 430 11.43 23.87 -1.51
C LEU A 430 10.36 23.49 -2.52
N LYS A 431 9.10 23.44 -2.09
CA LYS A 431 7.99 23.20 -3.01
C LYS A 431 7.37 24.51 -3.47
N LEU A 432 7.59 24.87 -4.72
CA LEU A 432 7.03 26.07 -5.33
C LEU A 432 6.06 25.69 -6.46
N LEU A 433 4.78 26.06 -6.32
CA LEU A 433 3.72 25.86 -7.33
C LEU A 433 3.60 24.41 -7.85
N GLY A 434 3.96 23.42 -7.04
CA GLY A 434 3.93 22.00 -7.41
C GLY A 434 5.29 21.40 -7.79
N VAL A 435 6.31 22.23 -8.03
CA VAL A 435 7.67 21.81 -8.36
C VAL A 435 8.53 21.75 -7.11
N THR A 436 9.31 20.68 -6.95
CA THR A 436 10.29 20.55 -5.87
C THR A 436 11.64 21.02 -6.37
N LEU A 437 12.11 22.13 -5.84
CA LEU A 437 13.45 22.68 -6.05
C LEU A 437 14.38 22.06 -5.02
N ASP A 438 15.49 21.47 -5.47
CA ASP A 438 16.59 21.08 -4.59
C ASP A 438 17.68 22.16 -4.60
N ARG A 439 18.53 22.15 -3.58
CA ARG A 439 19.68 23.06 -3.41
C ARG A 439 20.54 23.26 -4.66
N THR A 440 20.67 22.22 -5.49
CA THR A 440 21.51 22.23 -6.71
C THR A 440 20.73 22.45 -8.00
N LEU A 441 19.41 22.66 -7.92
CA LEU A 441 18.51 22.74 -9.08
C LEU A 441 18.69 21.56 -10.05
N SER A 442 19.01 20.38 -9.52
CA SER A 442 19.19 19.16 -10.30
C SER A 442 17.85 18.49 -10.66
N PHE A 443 16.78 18.86 -9.94
CA PHE A 443 15.41 18.34 -10.04
C PHE A 443 15.31 16.82 -9.91
N GLY A 444 16.34 16.14 -9.40
CA GLY A 444 16.35 14.70 -9.19
C GLY A 444 15.25 14.21 -8.24
N PRO A 445 15.07 14.82 -7.05
CA PRO A 445 13.98 14.49 -6.13
C PRO A 445 12.60 14.68 -6.79
N TYR A 446 12.47 15.72 -7.61
CA TYR A 446 11.25 16.03 -8.35
C TYR A 446 10.94 14.99 -9.44
N CYS A 447 11.90 14.63 -10.31
CA CYS A 447 11.68 13.57 -11.30
C CYS A 447 11.32 12.22 -10.65
N ARG A 448 11.91 11.90 -9.49
CA ARG A 448 11.54 10.69 -8.72
C ARG A 448 10.15 10.78 -8.09
N SER A 449 9.71 11.95 -7.66
CA SER A 449 8.35 12.15 -7.13
C SER A 449 7.31 12.07 -8.26
N LEU A 450 7.59 12.68 -9.42
CA LEU A 450 6.80 12.57 -10.65
C LEU A 450 6.65 11.11 -11.08
N ARG A 451 7.74 10.35 -11.13
CA ARG A 451 7.71 8.92 -11.47
C ARG A 451 6.83 8.12 -10.51
N ARG A 452 6.95 8.35 -9.20
CA ARG A 452 6.12 7.68 -8.18
C ARG A 452 4.64 7.99 -8.36
N ARG A 453 4.31 9.21 -8.79
CA ARG A 453 2.94 9.66 -9.07
C ARG A 453 2.37 9.08 -10.36
N VAL A 454 3.18 8.97 -11.42
CA VAL A 454 2.70 8.62 -12.77
C VAL A 454 2.69 7.11 -13.02
N ARG A 455 3.62 6.36 -12.43
CA ARG A 455 3.72 4.91 -12.63
C ARG A 455 2.41 4.14 -12.34
N PRO A 456 1.64 4.43 -11.27
CA PRO A 456 0.34 3.78 -11.03
C PRO A 456 -0.71 4.10 -12.11
N ARG A 457 -0.66 5.30 -12.70
CA ARG A 457 -1.61 5.74 -13.74
C ARG A 457 -1.48 4.92 -15.02
N ALA A 458 -0.27 4.51 -15.38
CA ALA A 458 -0.05 3.58 -16.48
C ALA A 458 -0.73 2.22 -16.24
N ALA A 459 -0.71 1.71 -14.99
CA ALA A 459 -1.40 0.46 -14.65
C ALA A 459 -2.93 0.60 -14.70
N GLN A 460 -3.47 1.76 -14.33
CA GLN A 460 -4.91 2.05 -14.43
C GLN A 460 -5.36 2.18 -15.89
N LEU A 461 -4.58 2.85 -16.75
CA LEU A 461 -4.86 2.93 -18.19
C LEU A 461 -4.95 1.54 -18.81
N ARG A 462 -4.07 0.60 -18.44
CA ARG A 462 -4.13 -0.80 -18.91
C ARG A 462 -5.46 -1.50 -18.58
N ARG A 463 -6.12 -1.13 -17.48
CA ARG A 463 -7.41 -1.74 -17.09
C ARG A 463 -8.59 -1.25 -17.94
N LEU A 464 -8.42 -0.15 -18.66
CA LEU A 464 -9.41 0.42 -19.57
C LEU A 464 -9.22 -0.05 -21.02
N THR A 465 -8.25 -0.93 -21.27
CA THR A 465 -7.88 -1.42 -22.61
C THR A 465 -8.00 -2.94 -22.71
N GLY A 466 -8.55 -3.43 -23.82
CA GLY A 466 -8.61 -4.83 -24.19
C GLY A 466 -8.55 -5.00 -25.71
N ARG A 467 -8.31 -6.22 -26.20
CA ARG A 467 -8.19 -6.48 -27.65
C ARG A 467 -9.49 -6.27 -28.43
N SER A 468 -10.64 -6.50 -27.78
CA SER A 468 -11.99 -6.44 -28.38
C SER A 468 -12.96 -5.55 -27.61
N TRP A 469 -12.50 -4.90 -26.55
CA TRP A 469 -13.31 -4.05 -25.66
C TRP A 469 -12.42 -2.99 -25.01
N GLY A 470 -13.01 -1.91 -24.52
CA GLY A 470 -12.27 -0.83 -23.86
C GLY A 470 -12.26 0.48 -24.64
N LEU A 471 -11.41 1.40 -24.21
CA LEU A 471 -11.24 2.69 -24.89
C LEU A 471 -10.47 2.51 -26.20
N GLN A 472 -10.89 3.21 -27.24
CA GLN A 472 -10.16 3.26 -28.52
C GLN A 472 -8.91 4.13 -28.42
N GLU A 473 -7.94 3.92 -29.31
CA GLU A 473 -6.65 4.64 -29.34
C GLU A 473 -6.81 6.15 -29.23
N GLN A 474 -7.76 6.76 -29.95
CA GLN A 474 -7.99 8.20 -29.92
C GLN A 474 -8.38 8.71 -28.52
N GLN A 475 -9.25 7.96 -27.81
CA GLN A 475 -9.66 8.31 -26.46
C GLN A 475 -8.60 7.96 -25.43
N LEU A 476 -7.88 6.84 -25.61
CA LEU A 476 -6.73 6.48 -24.79
C LEU A 476 -5.62 7.51 -24.88
N ARG A 477 -5.33 8.01 -26.08
CA ARG A 477 -4.37 9.09 -26.33
C ARG A 477 -4.81 10.36 -25.62
N ALA A 478 -6.08 10.76 -25.75
CA ALA A 478 -6.62 11.94 -25.07
C ALA A 478 -6.53 11.82 -23.54
N VAL A 479 -6.88 10.66 -22.98
CA VAL A 479 -6.81 10.40 -21.53
C VAL A 479 -5.37 10.29 -21.07
N ALA A 480 -4.49 9.59 -21.80
CA ALA A 480 -3.07 9.48 -21.47
C ALA A 480 -2.39 10.86 -21.49
N ASN A 481 -2.74 11.69 -22.47
CA ASN A 481 -2.22 13.06 -22.57
C ASN A 481 -2.66 13.92 -21.38
N GLY A 482 -3.94 13.88 -20.98
CA GLY A 482 -4.41 14.65 -19.82
C GLY A 482 -3.97 14.09 -18.47
N TYR A 483 -4.00 12.77 -18.31
CA TYR A 483 -3.88 12.10 -17.01
C TYR A 483 -2.45 11.73 -16.63
N VAL A 484 -1.63 11.35 -17.61
CA VAL A 484 -0.24 10.92 -17.39
C VAL A 484 0.70 12.02 -17.84
N ARG A 485 0.61 12.41 -19.12
CA ARG A 485 1.53 13.37 -19.73
C ARG A 485 1.38 14.76 -19.10
N GLY A 486 0.15 15.25 -18.90
CA GLY A 486 -0.10 16.52 -18.23
C GLY A 486 0.44 16.60 -16.79
N ALA A 487 0.60 15.45 -16.12
CA ALA A 487 1.21 15.41 -14.79
C ALA A 487 2.74 15.38 -14.81
N ILE A 488 3.35 14.92 -15.91
CA ILE A 488 4.79 15.01 -16.17
C ILE A 488 5.13 16.42 -16.64
N GLU A 489 4.35 16.98 -17.56
CA GLU A 489 4.60 18.28 -18.18
C GLU A 489 4.25 19.48 -17.30
N HIS A 490 3.66 19.24 -16.12
CA HIS A 490 3.36 20.29 -15.16
C HIS A 490 4.62 21.11 -14.84
N ALA A 491 4.56 22.40 -15.16
CA ALA A 491 5.67 23.34 -15.00
C ALA A 491 7.00 22.89 -15.64
N ALA A 492 6.96 22.03 -16.67
CA ALA A 492 8.15 21.48 -17.32
C ALA A 492 9.09 22.53 -17.88
N ALA A 493 8.54 23.67 -18.28
CA ALA A 493 9.30 24.82 -18.70
C ALA A 493 10.25 25.36 -17.60
N ALA A 494 9.90 25.22 -16.31
CA ALA A 494 10.72 25.72 -15.19
C ALA A 494 11.84 24.75 -14.76
N TRP A 495 11.67 23.45 -14.92
CA TRP A 495 12.63 22.44 -14.41
C TRP A 495 13.37 21.69 -15.52
N LEU A 496 12.78 21.53 -16.70
CA LEU A 496 13.35 20.73 -17.78
C LEU A 496 14.61 21.35 -18.42
N PRO A 497 14.77 22.68 -18.52
CA PRO A 497 16.03 23.25 -19.02
C PRO A 497 17.25 22.93 -18.12
N ALA A 498 17.02 22.72 -16.82
CA ALA A 498 18.06 22.57 -15.80
C ALA A 498 18.29 21.11 -15.37
N VAL A 499 17.34 20.21 -15.62
CA VAL A 499 17.43 18.80 -15.21
C VAL A 499 18.44 18.03 -16.08
N SER A 500 19.15 17.07 -15.46
CA SER A 500 20.08 16.21 -16.19
C SER A 500 19.36 15.21 -17.11
N LYS A 501 20.05 14.78 -18.18
CA LYS A 501 19.56 13.72 -19.09
C LYS A 501 19.19 12.44 -18.35
N SER A 502 19.99 12.02 -17.37
CA SER A 502 19.73 10.82 -16.57
C SER A 502 18.45 10.91 -15.72
N ASN A 503 18.09 12.11 -15.25
CA ASN A 503 16.85 12.33 -14.52
C ASN A 503 15.62 12.40 -15.46
N ILE A 504 15.79 12.91 -16.70
CA ILE A 504 14.75 12.89 -17.74
C ILE A 504 14.42 11.46 -18.17
N GLU A 505 15.42 10.60 -18.36
CA GLU A 505 15.22 9.20 -18.77
C GLU A 505 14.30 8.43 -17.80
N ILE A 506 14.25 8.83 -16.52
CA ILE A 506 13.34 8.25 -15.54
C ILE A 506 11.87 8.46 -15.96
N LEU A 507 11.56 9.64 -16.51
CA LEU A 507 10.21 10.02 -16.95
C LEU A 507 9.91 9.48 -18.35
N GLU A 508 10.89 9.48 -19.25
CA GLU A 508 10.75 8.90 -20.59
C GLU A 508 10.39 7.42 -20.55
N ARG A 509 10.95 6.65 -19.61
CA ARG A 509 10.60 5.22 -19.42
C ARG A 509 9.12 5.02 -19.10
N GLU A 510 8.54 5.89 -18.27
CA GLU A 510 7.11 5.83 -17.95
C GLU A 510 6.26 6.27 -19.15
N MET A 511 6.73 7.26 -19.93
CA MET A 511 6.04 7.68 -21.15
C MET A 511 6.05 6.62 -22.24
N HIS A 512 7.16 5.92 -22.43
CA HIS A 512 7.23 4.76 -23.33
C HIS A 512 6.29 3.63 -22.87
N ALA A 513 6.18 3.40 -21.57
CA ALA A 513 5.24 2.41 -21.04
C ALA A 513 3.78 2.77 -21.33
N VAL A 514 3.45 4.07 -21.35
CA VAL A 514 2.11 4.58 -21.68
C VAL A 514 1.86 4.58 -23.18
N ALA A 515 2.83 4.97 -23.99
CA ALA A 515 2.75 4.89 -25.45
C ALA A 515 2.45 3.46 -25.91
N ARG A 516 3.08 2.45 -25.30
CA ARG A 516 2.77 1.03 -25.59
C ARG A 516 1.34 0.62 -25.22
N ILE A 517 0.74 1.22 -24.19
CA ILE A 517 -0.65 0.96 -23.81
C ILE A 517 -1.60 1.58 -24.84
N VAL A 518 -1.33 2.83 -25.24
CA VAL A 518 -2.15 3.55 -26.22
C VAL A 518 -2.11 2.85 -27.58
N THR A 519 -0.92 2.42 -28.01
CA THR A 519 -0.68 1.80 -29.32
C THR A 519 -0.92 0.30 -29.36
N GLY A 520 -1.01 -0.37 -28.21
CA GLY A 520 -1.12 -1.82 -28.12
C GLY A 520 0.18 -2.58 -28.45
N CYS A 521 1.32 -1.91 -28.58
CA CYS A 521 2.60 -2.54 -28.92
C CYS A 521 3.13 -3.46 -27.79
N ILE A 522 3.77 -4.56 -28.18
CA ILE A 522 4.43 -5.50 -27.26
C ILE A 522 5.64 -4.87 -26.55
N HIS A 523 5.98 -5.40 -25.37
CA HIS A 523 7.06 -4.85 -24.52
C HIS A 523 8.45 -4.84 -25.18
N SER A 524 8.70 -5.74 -26.13
CA SER A 524 9.97 -5.89 -26.86
C SER A 524 10.09 -4.97 -28.08
N ALA A 525 9.06 -4.18 -28.42
CA ALA A 525 9.13 -3.28 -29.57
C ALA A 525 10.24 -2.22 -29.35
N PRO A 526 11.17 -2.03 -30.31
CA PRO A 526 12.25 -1.06 -30.19
C PRO A 526 11.72 0.39 -30.12
N HIS A 527 12.61 1.33 -29.75
CA HIS A 527 12.36 2.77 -29.55
C HIS A 527 11.41 3.47 -30.56
N HIS A 528 11.19 2.89 -31.75
CA HIS A 528 10.34 3.37 -32.83
C HIS A 528 8.81 3.33 -32.55
N ALA A 529 8.33 2.74 -31.46
CA ALA A 529 6.93 2.98 -31.03
C ALA A 529 6.73 4.41 -30.46
N GLY A 530 7.82 5.07 -30.05
CA GLY A 530 7.84 6.44 -29.52
C GLY A 530 7.80 7.54 -30.59
N THR A 531 7.75 7.21 -31.88
CA THR A 531 7.60 8.18 -32.99
C THR A 531 6.14 8.45 -33.36
N LEU A 532 5.20 7.59 -32.92
CA LEU A 532 3.75 7.72 -33.18
C LEU A 532 2.99 8.46 -32.06
N CYS A 533 3.64 8.67 -30.92
CA CYS A 533 3.24 9.59 -29.89
C CYS A 533 4.38 10.60 -29.80
N SER A 534 4.15 11.81 -30.33
CA SER A 534 5.12 12.90 -30.44
C SER A 534 6.22 12.85 -29.37
N SER A 535 7.47 12.79 -29.81
CA SER A 535 8.59 12.54 -28.92
C SER A 535 8.64 13.63 -27.85
N PHE A 536 8.55 13.22 -26.58
CA PHE A 536 8.64 14.07 -25.40
C PHE A 536 9.74 15.14 -25.55
N ARG A 537 10.89 14.74 -26.10
CA ARG A 537 12.03 15.62 -26.36
C ARG A 537 11.81 16.71 -27.42
N ALA A 538 11.05 16.44 -28.49
CA ALA A 538 10.73 17.44 -29.52
C ALA A 538 9.68 18.46 -29.04
N GLU A 539 8.71 18.01 -28.26
CA GLU A 539 7.69 18.90 -27.67
C GLU A 539 8.22 19.68 -26.46
N MET A 540 9.20 19.15 -25.72
CA MET A 540 9.91 19.90 -24.69
C MET A 540 10.73 21.06 -25.27
N VAL A 541 11.30 20.90 -26.47
CA VAL A 541 11.95 21.99 -27.22
C VAL A 541 10.91 23.01 -27.70
N ALA A 542 9.74 22.56 -28.18
CA ALA A 542 8.63 23.45 -28.51
C ALA A 542 8.09 24.20 -27.28
N LEU A 543 8.04 23.56 -26.11
CA LEU A 543 7.65 24.16 -24.83
C LEU A 543 8.68 25.18 -24.33
N GLN A 544 9.98 25.00 -24.61
CA GLN A 544 11.01 26.00 -24.27
C GLN A 544 10.89 27.25 -25.14
N VAL A 545 10.64 27.09 -26.45
CA VAL A 545 10.34 28.20 -27.37
C VAL A 545 9.02 28.90 -27.00
N THR A 546 8.03 28.14 -26.52
CA THR A 546 6.76 28.67 -26.00
C THR A 546 6.96 29.34 -24.63
N LEU A 547 7.95 28.93 -23.83
CA LEU A 547 8.27 29.55 -22.54
C LEU A 547 8.93 30.91 -22.71
N ASP A 548 9.81 31.08 -23.70
CA ASP A 548 10.35 32.39 -24.07
C ASP A 548 9.23 33.36 -24.47
N HIS A 549 8.17 32.84 -25.09
CA HIS A 549 6.95 33.58 -25.44
C HIS A 549 6.01 33.84 -24.24
N VAL A 550 6.00 32.95 -23.24
CA VAL A 550 5.16 33.05 -22.02
C VAL A 550 5.86 33.84 -20.90
N LEU A 551 7.19 34.02 -20.94
CA LEU A 551 7.92 34.96 -20.09
C LEU A 551 7.49 36.43 -20.32
N GLU A 552 6.85 36.71 -21.46
CA GLU A 552 6.19 37.99 -21.74
C GLU A 552 4.76 38.08 -21.18
N HIS A 553 4.14 36.96 -20.72
CA HIS A 553 2.72 36.92 -20.32
C HIS A 553 2.41 35.87 -19.21
N GLN A 554 2.24 36.32 -17.95
CA GLN A 554 2.00 35.48 -16.76
C GLN A 554 0.53 35.07 -16.52
N ARG A 555 0.29 33.87 -15.95
CA ARG A 555 -0.15 33.63 -14.54
C ARG A 555 -0.75 32.22 -14.24
N ASP A 556 -0.16 31.59 -13.21
CA ASP A 556 -0.77 30.94 -12.02
C ASP A 556 -1.30 29.47 -12.00
N ALA A 557 -0.88 28.76 -10.92
CA ALA A 557 -0.93 27.30 -10.55
C ALA A 557 -2.16 26.90 -9.66
N PRO A 558 -2.20 25.86 -8.75
CA PRO A 558 -1.41 24.62 -8.40
C PRO A 558 -2.24 23.29 -8.08
N GLU A 559 -1.58 22.18 -7.66
CA GLU A 559 -1.94 20.70 -7.57
C GLU A 559 -2.72 20.10 -6.33
N PRO A 560 -3.14 18.77 -6.32
CA PRO A 560 -3.02 17.88 -5.11
C PRO A 560 -2.85 16.29 -5.24
N VAL A 561 -2.20 15.65 -4.22
CA VAL A 561 -2.37 14.39 -3.36
C VAL A 561 -2.72 12.93 -3.86
N ILE A 562 -2.29 11.86 -3.12
CA ILE A 562 -2.32 10.36 -3.32
C ILE A 562 -3.10 9.55 -2.22
N ILE A 563 -3.76 8.41 -2.55
CA ILE A 563 -4.21 7.29 -1.65
C ILE A 563 -4.02 5.86 -2.29
N CYS A 564 -3.86 4.80 -1.49
CA CYS A 564 -3.70 3.36 -1.87
C CYS A 564 -4.76 2.45 -1.21
N THR A 565 -5.08 1.27 -1.78
CA THR A 565 -5.90 0.20 -1.17
C THR A 565 -5.39 -1.23 -1.45
N ASP A 566 -5.77 -2.13 -0.53
CA ASP A 566 -5.29 -3.49 -0.22
C ASP A 566 -6.01 -4.62 -0.99
N SER A 567 -5.43 -5.84 -1.03
CA SER A 567 -5.94 -7.00 -1.78
C SER A 567 -6.43 -8.18 -0.91
N LEU A 568 -7.56 -8.74 -1.35
CA LEU A 568 -8.36 -9.84 -0.77
C LEU A 568 -7.68 -11.23 -0.83
N SER A 569 -8.02 -12.09 0.15
CA SER A 569 -7.77 -13.54 0.16
C SER A 569 -8.56 -14.26 -0.93
N ALA A 570 -7.88 -15.03 -1.79
CA ALA A 570 -8.49 -15.86 -2.83
C ALA A 570 -8.65 -17.31 -2.33
N SER A 571 -9.74 -17.99 -2.73
CA SER A 571 -9.97 -19.40 -2.40
C SER A 571 -9.04 -20.32 -3.21
N CYS A 572 -8.25 -21.16 -2.54
CA CYS A 572 -7.28 -22.07 -3.17
C CYS A 572 -7.88 -23.45 -3.57
N ALA A 573 -9.18 -23.67 -3.33
CA ALA A 573 -9.84 -24.96 -3.56
C ALA A 573 -9.79 -25.40 -5.04
N GLY A 574 -9.30 -26.60 -5.30
CA GLY A 574 -9.15 -27.18 -6.64
C GLY A 574 -7.83 -26.84 -7.34
N GLN A 575 -6.99 -25.99 -6.74
CA GLN A 575 -5.65 -25.69 -7.25
C GLN A 575 -4.63 -26.73 -6.76
N TRP A 576 -3.52 -26.88 -7.47
CA TRP A 576 -2.49 -27.87 -7.19
C TRP A 576 -1.33 -27.28 -6.42
N TYR A 577 -0.78 -28.06 -5.49
CA TYR A 577 0.34 -27.67 -4.65
C TYR A 577 1.19 -28.87 -4.20
N LEU A 578 2.35 -28.61 -3.60
CA LEU A 578 3.13 -29.65 -2.91
C LEU A 578 2.41 -30.08 -1.62
N PRO A 579 2.54 -31.34 -1.18
CA PRO A 579 2.12 -31.73 0.16
C PRO A 579 2.81 -30.84 1.19
N ALA A 580 2.05 -30.03 1.92
CA ALA A 580 2.61 -29.00 2.78
C ALA A 580 1.63 -28.50 3.82
N GLY A 581 2.10 -28.38 5.06
CA GLY A 581 1.28 -27.85 6.15
C GLY A 581 2.07 -27.24 7.29
N ARG A 582 1.33 -26.69 8.24
CA ARG A 582 1.90 -25.97 9.38
C ARG A 582 2.24 -26.97 10.47
N MET A 583 3.41 -26.81 11.07
CA MET A 583 3.85 -27.68 12.16
C MET A 583 2.95 -27.53 13.40
N GLU A 584 2.78 -28.64 14.11
CA GLU A 584 2.00 -28.78 15.33
C GLU A 584 2.89 -28.81 16.58
N ALA A 585 2.27 -28.76 17.76
CA ALA A 585 3.00 -28.87 19.01
C ALA A 585 3.43 -30.32 19.26
N GLY A 586 4.68 -30.55 19.68
CA GLY A 586 5.17 -31.89 20.02
C GLY A 586 5.82 -32.68 18.89
N GLU A 587 5.86 -32.16 17.66
CA GLU A 587 6.47 -32.85 16.51
C GLU A 587 7.79 -32.19 16.05
N THR A 588 8.68 -33.02 15.53
CA THR A 588 9.87 -32.59 14.78
C THR A 588 9.51 -32.20 13.35
N ILE A 589 10.42 -31.51 12.64
CA ILE A 589 10.23 -31.16 11.22
C ILE A 589 9.98 -32.41 10.36
N ALA A 590 10.64 -33.52 10.66
CA ALA A 590 10.47 -34.77 9.92
C ALA A 590 9.13 -35.46 10.23
N GLU A 591 8.69 -35.46 11.48
CA GLU A 591 7.37 -35.99 11.86
C GLU A 591 6.23 -35.16 11.25
N ALA A 592 6.36 -33.84 11.23
CA ALA A 592 5.43 -32.95 10.54
C ALA A 592 5.32 -33.32 9.06
N ALA A 593 6.45 -33.52 8.37
CA ALA A 593 6.45 -33.93 6.97
C ALA A 593 5.72 -35.26 6.74
N ARG A 594 5.94 -36.24 7.62
CA ARG A 594 5.30 -37.55 7.56
C ARG A 594 3.79 -37.45 7.71
N ARG A 595 3.34 -36.68 8.71
CA ARG A 595 1.92 -36.46 8.98
C ARG A 595 1.24 -35.77 7.80
N GLU A 596 1.78 -34.65 7.33
CA GLU A 596 1.20 -33.87 6.22
C GLU A 596 1.13 -34.69 4.93
N VAL A 597 2.18 -35.44 4.57
CA VAL A 597 2.16 -36.29 3.37
C VAL A 597 1.13 -37.41 3.50
N LEU A 598 1.03 -38.06 4.66
CA LEU A 598 0.05 -39.11 4.87
C LEU A 598 -1.39 -38.58 4.78
N GLU A 599 -1.67 -37.46 5.45
CA GLU A 599 -2.99 -36.81 5.48
C GLU A 599 -3.42 -36.33 4.07
N GLU A 600 -2.52 -35.66 3.35
CA GLU A 600 -2.84 -35.04 2.07
C GLU A 600 -2.71 -35.99 0.86
N THR A 601 -1.91 -37.05 0.95
CA THR A 601 -1.65 -37.94 -0.22
C THR A 601 -2.08 -39.38 -0.01
N GLY A 602 -2.30 -39.81 1.23
CA GLY A 602 -2.52 -41.21 1.58
C GLY A 602 -1.26 -42.09 1.53
N LEU A 603 -0.07 -41.50 1.33
CA LEU A 603 1.20 -42.20 1.24
C LEU A 603 2.05 -41.99 2.49
N GLU A 604 2.77 -43.03 2.90
CA GLU A 604 3.78 -42.92 3.95
C GLU A 604 5.09 -42.40 3.35
N LEU A 605 5.65 -41.37 3.98
CA LEU A 605 6.95 -40.80 3.64
C LEU A 605 7.99 -41.27 4.65
N GLU A 606 9.15 -41.72 4.18
CA GLU A 606 10.37 -41.72 4.97
C GLU A 606 11.27 -40.56 4.52
N PRO A 607 11.30 -39.44 5.26
CA PRO A 607 12.13 -38.28 4.92
C PRO A 607 13.62 -38.67 4.96
N THR A 608 14.36 -38.38 3.89
CA THR A 608 15.81 -38.69 3.82
C THR A 608 16.66 -37.46 4.12
N THR A 609 16.26 -36.29 3.61
CA THR A 609 17.04 -35.07 3.82
C THR A 609 16.23 -33.78 3.71
N LEU A 610 16.72 -32.73 4.37
CA LEU A 610 16.31 -31.36 4.15
C LEU A 610 16.99 -30.82 2.87
N LEU A 611 16.23 -30.33 1.90
CA LEU A 611 16.75 -29.73 0.66
C LEU A 611 16.96 -28.22 0.79
N MET A 612 16.05 -27.54 1.49
CA MET A 612 16.07 -26.08 1.59
C MET A 612 15.34 -25.57 2.83
N VAL A 613 15.83 -24.45 3.35
CA VAL A 613 15.13 -23.60 4.31
C VAL A 613 14.76 -22.31 3.62
N GLU A 614 13.47 -21.98 3.58
CA GLU A 614 13.01 -20.68 3.13
C GLU A 614 12.53 -19.85 4.31
N THR A 615 12.83 -18.55 4.29
CA THR A 615 12.48 -17.64 5.40
C THR A 615 11.89 -16.35 4.86
N ALA A 616 10.88 -15.82 5.54
CA ALA A 616 10.29 -14.52 5.23
C ALA A 616 10.21 -13.69 6.51
N GLY A 617 11.01 -12.61 6.58
CA GLY A 617 11.31 -11.99 7.87
C GLY A 617 12.05 -12.96 8.80
N GLY A 618 11.83 -12.84 10.10
CA GLY A 618 12.43 -13.67 11.14
C GLY A 618 11.45 -14.62 11.83
N ALA A 619 10.17 -14.59 11.46
CA ALA A 619 9.08 -15.31 12.12
C ALA A 619 8.29 -16.27 11.20
N TRP A 620 8.76 -16.46 9.97
CA TRP A 620 8.16 -17.42 9.03
C TRP A 620 9.24 -18.26 8.38
N TYR A 621 9.10 -19.59 8.46
CA TYR A 621 10.04 -20.55 7.90
C TYR A 621 9.29 -21.66 7.17
N ARG A 622 9.82 -22.09 6.03
CA ARG A 622 9.40 -23.28 5.31
C ARG A 622 10.57 -24.24 5.16
N PHE A 623 10.41 -25.44 5.70
CA PHE A 623 11.38 -26.52 5.62
C PHE A 623 10.98 -27.47 4.49
N VAL A 624 11.81 -27.52 3.44
CA VAL A 624 11.55 -28.33 2.25
C VAL A 624 12.32 -29.63 2.38
N VAL A 625 11.61 -30.74 2.53
CA VAL A 625 12.18 -32.08 2.68
C VAL A 625 11.93 -32.94 1.46
N THR A 626 12.79 -33.92 1.24
CA THR A 626 12.56 -35.03 0.30
C THR A 626 12.70 -36.35 1.03
N GLY A 627 12.23 -37.42 0.41
CA GLY A 627 12.32 -38.76 0.96
C GLY A 627 11.75 -39.81 0.03
N THR A 628 11.72 -41.04 0.51
CA THR A 628 11.17 -42.19 -0.22
C THR A 628 9.76 -42.48 0.25
N VAL A 629 8.86 -42.74 -0.69
CA VAL A 629 7.51 -43.24 -0.38
C VAL A 629 7.58 -44.76 -0.22
N THR A 630 7.12 -45.28 0.90
CA THR A 630 7.11 -46.73 1.18
C THR A 630 5.85 -47.37 0.61
N GLY A 631 5.81 -47.53 -0.71
CA GLY A 631 4.78 -48.30 -1.41
C GLY A 631 5.42 -49.47 -2.18
N GLU A 632 4.99 -50.70 -1.89
CA GLU A 632 5.29 -51.96 -2.59
C GLU A 632 6.56 -52.75 -2.20
N SER A 633 7.74 -52.16 -2.01
CA SER A 633 9.00 -52.93 -1.88
C SER A 633 9.31 -53.42 -0.45
N TRP A 634 9.07 -52.58 0.57
CA TRP A 634 9.43 -52.85 1.97
C TRP A 634 8.49 -53.87 2.64
N ALA A 635 7.22 -53.90 2.23
CA ALA A 635 6.20 -54.83 2.73
C ALA A 635 6.48 -56.30 2.38
N LYS A 636 7.17 -56.56 1.26
CA LYS A 636 7.56 -57.93 0.86
C LYS A 636 8.60 -58.56 1.79
N GLN A 637 9.45 -57.75 2.41
CA GLN A 637 10.53 -58.24 3.27
C GLN A 637 10.11 -58.38 4.75
N HIS A 638 9.10 -57.63 5.21
CA HIS A 638 8.71 -57.58 6.62
C HIS A 638 7.28 -58.04 6.96
N ARG A 639 6.51 -58.54 5.98
CA ARG A 639 5.20 -59.22 6.21
C ARG A 639 4.20 -58.43 7.07
N LEU A 640 4.22 -57.10 6.94
CA LEU A 640 3.26 -56.18 7.56
C LEU A 640 2.22 -55.73 6.50
N VAL A 641 0.95 -55.74 6.88
CA VAL A 641 -0.17 -55.27 6.04
C VAL A 641 -0.32 -53.76 6.24
N THR A 642 -0.44 -53.05 5.10
CA THR A 642 -0.59 -51.59 4.85
C THR A 642 0.69 -50.76 4.74
N GLY A 643 1.15 -50.56 3.50
CA GLY A 643 1.76 -49.31 3.03
C GLY A 643 0.71 -48.54 2.21
N GLY A 644 0.64 -47.22 2.35
CA GLY A 644 -0.50 -46.38 1.93
C GLY A 644 -0.88 -46.45 0.43
N ARG A 645 -2.17 -46.20 0.13
CA ARG A 645 -2.72 -46.10 -1.24
C ARG A 645 -2.83 -44.62 -1.62
N LEU A 646 -2.30 -44.24 -2.78
CA LEU A 646 -2.42 -42.87 -3.32
C LEU A 646 -3.89 -42.44 -3.39
N LYS A 647 -4.18 -41.28 -2.78
CA LYS A 647 -5.52 -40.74 -2.62
C LYS A 647 -6.16 -40.37 -3.96
N THR A 648 -7.29 -40.99 -4.26
CA THR A 648 -8.07 -40.71 -5.46
C THR A 648 -9.19 -39.71 -5.17
N PRO A 649 -9.87 -39.14 -6.19
CA PRO A 649 -11.05 -38.30 -5.96
C PRO A 649 -12.17 -38.97 -5.13
N ALA A 650 -12.21 -40.30 -5.06
CA ALA A 650 -13.16 -41.03 -4.22
C ALA A 650 -12.81 -40.97 -2.72
N ASP A 651 -11.53 -40.72 -2.42
CA ASP A 651 -10.96 -40.63 -1.08
C ASP A 651 -10.86 -39.15 -0.60
N ALA A 652 -11.49 -38.21 -1.32
CA ALA A 652 -11.46 -36.79 -1.03
C ALA A 652 -11.98 -36.46 0.38
N ASP A 653 -11.24 -35.64 1.11
CA ASP A 653 -11.56 -35.23 2.48
C ASP A 653 -11.24 -33.73 2.68
N PRO A 654 -11.34 -33.17 3.90
CA PRO A 654 -11.05 -31.76 4.15
C PRO A 654 -9.59 -31.33 3.90
N GLU A 655 -8.63 -32.25 3.88
CA GLU A 655 -7.20 -31.94 3.69
C GLU A 655 -6.87 -31.83 2.19
N SER A 656 -7.31 -32.80 1.39
CA SER A 656 -7.04 -32.80 -0.07
C SER A 656 -8.12 -33.54 -0.87
N LEU A 657 -8.32 -33.11 -2.12
CA LEU A 657 -9.28 -33.74 -3.05
C LEU A 657 -8.71 -35.02 -3.66
N GLN A 658 -7.41 -35.02 -3.96
CA GLN A 658 -6.67 -36.14 -4.54
C GLN A 658 -5.18 -35.83 -4.52
N ALA A 659 -4.36 -36.84 -4.79
CA ALA A 659 -2.93 -36.70 -5.03
C ALA A 659 -2.53 -37.38 -6.35
N GLN A 660 -1.52 -36.83 -7.04
CA GLN A 660 -1.05 -37.35 -8.32
C GLN A 660 0.46 -37.14 -8.48
N TRP A 661 1.11 -38.09 -9.17
CA TRP A 661 2.46 -37.90 -9.72
C TRP A 661 2.37 -37.04 -10.99
N VAL A 662 3.08 -35.90 -11.00
CA VAL A 662 3.01 -34.88 -12.04
C VAL A 662 4.36 -34.74 -12.75
N ALA A 663 4.38 -34.97 -14.05
CA ALA A 663 5.58 -34.76 -14.88
C ALA A 663 5.79 -33.27 -15.19
N ASP A 664 4.73 -32.58 -15.64
CA ASP A 664 4.76 -31.17 -16.07
C ASP A 664 3.77 -30.33 -15.26
N LEU A 665 4.30 -29.40 -14.47
CA LEU A 665 3.50 -28.49 -13.63
C LEU A 665 2.68 -27.49 -14.46
N SER A 666 3.07 -27.19 -15.69
CA SER A 666 2.40 -26.20 -16.53
C SER A 666 1.01 -26.65 -17.00
N ALA A 667 0.75 -27.95 -16.95
CA ALA A 667 -0.54 -28.56 -17.26
C ALA A 667 -1.60 -28.35 -16.16
N TYR A 668 -1.21 -27.83 -15.00
CA TYR A 668 -2.07 -27.72 -13.82
C TYR A 668 -2.23 -26.28 -13.34
N GLU A 669 -3.40 -25.94 -12.79
CA GLU A 669 -3.63 -24.65 -12.14
C GLU A 669 -3.02 -24.69 -10.73
N LEU A 670 -1.80 -24.15 -10.60
CA LEU A 670 -1.09 -24.11 -9.33
C LEU A 670 -1.68 -23.06 -8.38
N ARG A 671 -1.72 -23.39 -7.08
CA ARG A 671 -2.10 -22.44 -6.01
C ARG A 671 -1.20 -21.21 -6.00
N ALA A 672 0.11 -21.47 -6.10
CA ALA A 672 1.14 -20.46 -6.23
C ALA A 672 2.32 -21.05 -7.01
N ARG A 673 3.07 -20.19 -7.70
CA ARG A 673 4.23 -20.60 -8.53
C ARG A 673 5.54 -20.65 -7.75
N ASP A 674 5.51 -20.38 -6.45
CA ASP A 674 6.67 -20.41 -5.56
C ASP A 674 7.21 -21.82 -5.32
N ILE A 675 6.42 -22.86 -5.65
CA ILE A 675 6.86 -24.25 -5.62
C ILE A 675 7.70 -24.66 -6.84
N GLU A 676 7.67 -23.90 -7.95
CA GLU A 676 8.42 -24.26 -9.16
C GLU A 676 9.93 -24.46 -8.87
N PRO A 677 10.63 -23.52 -8.17
CA PRO A 677 12.04 -23.72 -7.81
C PRO A 677 12.26 -24.89 -6.83
N LEU A 678 11.28 -25.21 -5.98
CA LEU A 678 11.36 -26.32 -5.03
C LEU A 678 11.36 -27.66 -5.77
N VAL A 679 10.47 -27.78 -6.76
CA VAL A 679 10.35 -28.97 -7.60
C VAL A 679 11.57 -29.15 -8.49
N GLU A 680 12.09 -28.08 -9.08
CA GLU A 680 13.34 -28.13 -9.86
C GLU A 680 14.53 -28.59 -9.00
N LEU A 681 14.62 -28.09 -7.77
CA LEU A 681 15.65 -28.50 -6.81
C LEU A 681 15.55 -30.00 -6.47
N ALA A 682 14.36 -30.48 -6.17
CA ALA A 682 14.12 -31.89 -5.85
C ALA A 682 14.44 -32.81 -7.05
N ARG A 683 14.06 -32.41 -8.27
CA ARG A 683 14.40 -33.15 -9.50
C ARG A 683 15.91 -33.20 -9.73
N ALA A 684 16.60 -32.07 -9.53
CA ALA A 684 18.05 -32.00 -9.67
C ALA A 684 18.79 -32.84 -8.60
N TYR A 685 18.25 -32.91 -7.39
CA TYR A 685 18.74 -33.78 -6.32
C TYR A 685 18.60 -35.25 -6.72
N HIS A 686 17.38 -35.66 -7.10
CA HIS A 686 17.08 -37.03 -7.52
C HIS A 686 17.93 -37.49 -8.73
N ALA A 687 18.04 -36.66 -9.77
CA ALA A 687 18.73 -37.02 -11.01
C ALA A 687 20.26 -37.18 -10.88
N ARG A 688 20.90 -36.48 -9.94
CA ARG A 688 22.36 -36.52 -9.75
C ARG A 688 22.83 -37.49 -8.67
N GLY A 689 21.90 -38.01 -7.87
CA GLY A 689 22.16 -38.88 -6.72
C GLY A 689 22.71 -38.13 -5.51
N ALA A 690 22.48 -38.68 -4.31
CA ALA A 690 22.86 -38.09 -3.02
C ALA A 690 24.36 -37.75 -2.90
N ALA A 691 25.24 -38.51 -3.59
CA ALA A 691 26.69 -38.31 -3.54
C ALA A 691 27.18 -37.00 -4.20
N ALA A 692 26.39 -36.41 -5.10
CA ALA A 692 26.72 -35.13 -5.74
C ALA A 692 26.23 -33.91 -4.93
N TRP A 693 25.58 -34.14 -3.79
CA TRP A 693 24.94 -33.16 -2.94
C TRP A 693 25.45 -33.28 -1.50
N HIS A 694 24.92 -32.44 -0.61
CA HIS A 694 25.13 -32.63 0.82
C HIS A 694 24.65 -34.02 1.27
N PRO A 695 25.26 -34.61 2.30
CA PRO A 695 24.81 -35.87 2.88
C PRO A 695 23.34 -35.82 3.27
N GLU A 696 22.68 -36.96 3.16
CA GLU A 696 21.29 -37.13 3.56
C GLU A 696 21.14 -36.94 5.06
N ARG A 697 20.54 -35.82 5.46
CA ARG A 697 20.41 -35.43 6.86
C ARG A 697 19.14 -34.64 7.12
N LEU A 698 18.52 -35.00 8.23
CA LEU A 698 17.37 -34.29 8.78
C LEU A 698 17.80 -33.29 9.85
N PRO A 699 16.97 -32.28 10.15
CA PRO A 699 17.19 -31.38 11.28
C PRO A 699 17.40 -32.16 12.59
N ALA A 700 18.34 -31.69 13.41
CA ALA A 700 18.64 -32.30 14.70
C ALA A 700 17.59 -31.93 15.74
N ALA A 701 17.13 -32.90 16.52
CA ALA A 701 16.12 -32.69 17.55
C ALA A 701 16.73 -32.04 18.80
N ARG A 702 16.61 -30.71 18.92
CA ARG A 702 17.01 -29.96 20.11
C ARG A 702 16.09 -28.76 20.34
N ALA A 703 15.62 -28.62 21.58
CA ALA A 703 14.73 -27.54 21.96
C ALA A 703 15.50 -26.25 22.21
N HIS A 704 14.94 -25.14 21.73
CA HIS A 704 15.50 -23.80 21.88
C HIS A 704 14.44 -22.85 22.44
N ARG A 705 14.84 -21.94 23.32
CA ARG A 705 13.91 -20.94 23.88
C ARG A 705 13.77 -19.72 22.98
N ARG A 706 14.74 -19.51 22.10
CA ARG A 706 14.87 -18.32 21.23
C ARG A 706 15.00 -18.73 19.77
N LEU A 707 14.89 -17.74 18.88
CA LEU A 707 15.25 -17.89 17.47
C LEU A 707 16.72 -17.52 17.32
N LEU A 708 17.57 -18.50 17.03
CA LEU A 708 19.01 -18.32 17.03
C LEU A 708 19.58 -18.47 15.64
N LEU A 709 20.53 -17.59 15.33
CA LEU A 709 21.40 -17.67 14.17
C LEU A 709 22.83 -17.91 14.66
N ARG A 710 23.32 -19.13 14.49
CA ARG A 710 24.69 -19.53 14.83
C ARG A 710 25.57 -19.51 13.59
N LEU A 711 26.77 -18.97 13.72
CA LEU A 711 27.69 -18.81 12.60
C LEU A 711 28.92 -19.69 12.78
N VAL A 712 29.21 -20.50 11.76
CA VAL A 712 30.53 -21.10 11.57
C VAL A 712 31.26 -20.20 10.58
N VAL A 713 31.92 -19.16 11.09
CA VAL A 713 32.74 -18.28 10.25
C VAL A 713 34.09 -18.93 10.06
N CYS A 714 34.47 -19.25 8.82
CA CYS A 714 35.73 -19.90 8.52
C CYS A 714 36.65 -19.01 7.66
N VAL A 715 37.94 -19.09 7.92
CA VAL A 715 38.97 -18.33 7.21
C VAL A 715 40.20 -19.21 6.97
N ARG A 716 40.92 -18.98 5.88
CA ARG A 716 42.17 -19.69 5.58
C ARG A 716 43.37 -18.83 5.98
N LYS A 717 44.30 -19.42 6.71
CA LYS A 717 45.57 -18.80 7.07
C LYS A 717 46.56 -18.90 5.92
N ARG A 718 47.17 -17.78 5.51
CA ARG A 718 48.08 -17.73 4.35
C ARG A 718 49.34 -18.55 4.60
N ALA A 719 49.89 -18.49 5.82
CA ALA A 719 51.18 -19.10 6.14
C ALA A 719 51.22 -20.64 6.00
N ASN A 720 50.16 -21.34 6.41
CA ASN A 720 50.12 -22.80 6.49
C ASN A 720 48.94 -23.43 5.77
N ASN A 721 48.09 -22.63 5.10
CA ASN A 721 46.86 -23.07 4.43
C ASN A 721 45.83 -23.76 5.34
N ARG A 722 45.97 -23.65 6.66
CA ARG A 722 45.03 -24.22 7.63
C ARG A 722 43.78 -23.36 7.71
N VAL A 723 42.68 -24.01 8.08
CA VAL A 723 41.37 -23.38 8.26
C VAL A 723 41.21 -23.06 9.74
N SER A 724 40.81 -21.83 10.04
CA SER A 724 40.42 -21.42 11.38
C SER A 724 38.94 -21.06 11.40
N VAL A 725 38.29 -21.32 12.53
CA VAL A 725 36.91 -20.91 12.80
C VAL A 725 36.86 -19.86 13.89
N LEU A 726 35.91 -18.94 13.78
CA LEU A 726 35.71 -17.91 14.78
C LEU A 726 34.95 -18.48 15.99
N MET A 727 35.43 -18.16 17.20
CA MET A 727 34.83 -18.55 18.47
C MET A 727 34.57 -17.30 19.33
N SER A 728 33.46 -17.26 20.06
CA SER A 728 33.15 -16.26 21.07
C SER A 728 33.70 -16.67 22.43
N GLU A 729 34.21 -15.71 23.20
CA GLU A 729 34.64 -15.88 24.60
C GLU A 729 33.73 -15.14 25.60
N LYS A 730 32.61 -14.55 25.14
CA LYS A 730 31.78 -13.63 25.95
C LYS A 730 31.24 -14.26 27.25
N THR A 731 30.91 -15.55 27.23
CA THR A 731 30.38 -16.29 28.39
C THR A 731 31.18 -17.56 28.63
N SER A 732 31.32 -18.39 27.60
CA SER A 732 32.21 -19.54 27.53
C SER A 732 32.66 -19.70 26.08
N LEU A 733 33.62 -20.59 25.81
CA LEU A 733 34.10 -20.80 24.44
C LEU A 733 33.02 -21.48 23.58
N HIS A 734 32.40 -20.75 22.65
CA HIS A 734 31.33 -21.28 21.80
C HIS A 734 31.33 -20.65 20.40
N LEU A 735 30.52 -21.21 19.50
CA LEU A 735 30.35 -20.64 18.15
C LEU A 735 29.52 -19.35 18.22
N PRO A 736 29.91 -18.28 17.50
CA PRO A 736 29.19 -17.01 17.50
C PRO A 736 27.69 -17.19 17.23
N THR A 737 26.85 -16.79 18.18
CA THR A 737 25.40 -16.99 18.11
C THR A 737 24.64 -15.69 18.42
N CYS A 738 23.69 -15.31 17.58
CA CYS A 738 22.83 -14.14 17.80
C CYS A 738 21.34 -14.46 17.69
N GLU A 739 20.52 -13.58 18.26
CA GLU A 739 19.07 -13.74 18.23
C GLU A 739 18.47 -13.15 16.95
N ILE A 740 17.55 -13.89 16.31
CA ILE A 740 16.86 -13.48 15.09
C ILE A 740 15.68 -12.58 15.47
N SER A 741 15.75 -11.32 15.03
CA SER A 741 14.64 -10.37 15.20
C SER A 741 13.46 -10.72 14.27
N PRO A 742 12.23 -10.94 14.81
CA PRO A 742 11.04 -11.33 14.03
C PRO A 742 10.72 -10.47 12.78
N PRO A 743 10.80 -9.12 12.81
CA PRO A 743 10.53 -8.29 11.64
C PRO A 743 11.72 -8.19 10.67
N ARG A 744 12.89 -8.76 10.98
CA ARG A 744 14.10 -8.65 10.16
C ARG A 744 14.38 -9.95 9.44
N SER A 745 14.89 -9.85 8.22
CA SER A 745 15.35 -11.03 7.48
C SER A 745 16.67 -11.57 8.06
N ILE A 746 16.92 -12.86 7.86
CA ILE A 746 18.17 -13.52 8.29
C ILE A 746 19.40 -12.82 7.70
N HIS A 747 19.35 -12.37 6.45
CA HIS A 747 20.46 -11.60 5.87
C HIS A 747 20.71 -10.26 6.59
N SER A 748 19.66 -9.59 7.05
CA SER A 748 19.82 -8.37 7.85
C SER A 748 20.41 -8.69 9.23
N THR A 749 19.99 -9.79 9.86
CA THR A 749 20.51 -10.24 11.15
C THR A 749 21.99 -10.62 11.03
N LEU A 750 22.34 -11.43 10.02
CA LEU A 750 23.72 -11.79 9.69
C LEU A 750 24.59 -10.56 9.48
N LYS A 751 24.17 -9.61 8.64
CA LYS A 751 24.96 -8.40 8.37
C LYS A 751 25.23 -7.60 9.65
N LYS A 752 24.21 -7.39 10.48
CA LYS A 752 24.37 -6.67 11.74
C LYS A 752 25.32 -7.39 12.68
N TYR A 753 25.15 -8.70 12.82
CA TYR A 753 25.98 -9.48 13.73
C TYR A 753 27.43 -9.57 13.25
N MET A 754 27.67 -9.70 11.94
CA MET A 754 29.02 -9.59 11.38
C MET A 754 29.63 -8.20 11.62
N THR A 755 28.87 -7.11 11.49
CA THR A 755 29.36 -5.76 11.86
C THR A 755 29.69 -5.65 13.35
N GLU A 756 28.96 -6.33 14.23
CA GLU A 756 29.26 -6.38 15.65
C GLU A 756 30.55 -7.15 15.96
N MET A 757 30.86 -8.22 15.22
CA MET A 757 32.07 -9.02 15.43
C MET A 757 33.35 -8.39 14.87
N PHE A 758 33.25 -7.71 13.71
CA PHE A 758 34.40 -7.18 12.96
C PHE A 758 34.49 -5.65 12.96
N GLY A 759 33.49 -4.96 13.49
CA GLY A 759 33.46 -3.50 13.53
C GLY A 759 33.39 -2.85 12.14
N ALA A 760 34.15 -1.77 11.96
CA ALA A 760 34.18 -1.00 10.71
C ALA A 760 34.93 -1.72 9.57
N ASP A 761 35.90 -2.58 9.87
CA ASP A 761 36.70 -3.33 8.89
C ASP A 761 36.10 -4.72 8.62
N LEU A 762 34.83 -4.72 8.19
CA LEU A 762 34.06 -5.93 7.94
C LEU A 762 34.61 -6.70 6.71
N PRO A 763 35.14 -7.93 6.87
CA PRO A 763 35.68 -8.66 5.74
C PRO A 763 34.59 -9.05 4.74
N PRO A 764 34.90 -9.13 3.43
CA PRO A 764 33.97 -9.61 2.42
C PRO A 764 33.53 -11.05 2.72
N HIS A 765 32.23 -11.22 2.95
CA HIS A 765 31.61 -12.49 3.33
C HIS A 765 30.29 -12.69 2.59
N ARG A 766 29.90 -13.96 2.42
CA ARG A 766 28.58 -14.35 1.97
C ARG A 766 28.24 -15.69 2.63
N PRO A 767 27.02 -15.90 3.16
CA PRO A 767 26.64 -17.21 3.67
C PRO A 767 26.70 -18.23 2.53
N ALA A 768 27.39 -19.35 2.75
CA ALA A 768 27.51 -20.42 1.78
C ALA A 768 26.25 -21.30 1.73
N GLY A 769 25.60 -21.50 2.89
CA GLY A 769 24.38 -22.29 3.03
C GLY A 769 24.11 -22.62 4.50
N VAL A 770 23.08 -23.41 4.73
CA VAL A 770 22.73 -23.95 6.05
C VAL A 770 23.54 -25.22 6.29
N LEU A 771 24.28 -25.24 7.40
CA LEU A 771 25.06 -26.40 7.84
C LEU A 771 24.23 -27.35 8.71
N SER A 772 23.39 -26.78 9.58
CA SER A 772 22.50 -27.54 10.47
C SER A 772 21.29 -26.71 10.88
N VAL A 773 20.17 -27.39 11.11
CA VAL A 773 18.94 -26.86 11.71
C VAL A 773 18.68 -27.67 12.97
N GLU A 774 18.58 -26.99 14.11
CA GLU A 774 18.20 -27.59 15.40
C GLU A 774 16.79 -27.14 15.76
N TYR A 775 15.89 -28.11 15.93
CA TYR A 775 14.50 -27.86 16.31
C TYR A 775 13.89 -29.07 17.04
N SER A 776 13.29 -28.81 18.19
CA SER A 776 12.37 -29.71 18.89
C SER A 776 11.47 -28.84 19.74
N HIS A 777 10.19 -29.20 19.85
CA HIS A 777 9.23 -28.40 20.57
C HIS A 777 8.34 -29.29 21.43
N GLN A 778 8.35 -29.01 22.73
CA GLN A 778 7.40 -29.59 23.68
C GLN A 778 6.24 -28.59 23.89
N PRO A 779 4.98 -29.06 24.09
CA PRO A 779 3.81 -28.19 24.19
C PRO A 779 3.91 -27.03 25.20
N ASP A 780 4.67 -27.22 26.28
CA ASP A 780 4.84 -26.22 27.36
C ASP A 780 6.13 -25.39 27.24
N GLN A 781 6.86 -25.49 26.13
CA GLN A 781 8.12 -24.78 25.89
C GLN A 781 8.02 -23.83 24.69
N PRO A 782 8.84 -22.75 24.64
CA PRO A 782 8.93 -21.93 23.45
C PRO A 782 9.30 -22.77 22.21
N ALA A 783 8.78 -22.38 21.06
CA ALA A 783 9.06 -23.01 19.78
C ALA A 783 10.28 -22.38 19.09
N GLY A 784 11.39 -22.25 19.81
CA GLY A 784 12.63 -21.72 19.27
C GLY A 784 13.28 -22.67 18.27
N LEU A 785 14.19 -22.13 17.47
CA LEU A 785 15.03 -22.90 16.55
C LEU A 785 16.43 -22.31 16.53
N CYS A 786 17.42 -23.11 16.15
CA CYS A 786 18.76 -22.63 15.86
C CYS A 786 19.16 -22.97 14.42
N LEU A 787 19.39 -21.93 13.61
CA LEU A 787 19.88 -22.04 12.25
C LEU A 787 21.39 -21.82 12.21
N THR A 788 22.14 -22.79 11.71
CA THR A 788 23.61 -22.70 11.64
C THR A 788 24.07 -22.42 10.22
N LEU A 789 24.72 -21.28 9.99
CA LEU A 789 25.25 -20.89 8.67
C LEU A 789 26.76 -21.06 8.60
N LEU A 790 27.24 -21.64 7.51
CA LEU A 790 28.66 -21.62 7.15
C LEU A 790 28.96 -20.33 6.39
N VAL A 791 29.88 -19.52 6.91
CA VAL A 791 30.22 -18.19 6.37
C VAL A 791 31.72 -18.12 6.07
N PRO A 792 32.16 -18.37 4.83
CA PRO A 792 33.56 -18.22 4.46
C PRO A 792 33.96 -16.74 4.34
N VAL A 793 35.09 -16.40 4.95
CA VAL A 793 35.78 -15.12 4.77
C VAL A 793 36.74 -15.23 3.60
N ARG A 794 36.66 -14.28 2.66
CA ARG A 794 37.48 -14.32 1.43
C ARG A 794 38.92 -13.84 1.62
N LYS A 795 39.16 -12.98 2.60
CA LYS A 795 40.50 -12.52 2.97
C LYS A 795 41.22 -13.61 3.77
N PRO A 796 42.56 -13.71 3.67
CA PRO A 796 43.32 -14.58 4.55
C PRO A 796 43.27 -14.08 6.00
N LEU A 797 43.45 -14.98 6.96
CA LEU A 797 43.32 -14.70 8.40
C LEU A 797 44.14 -13.48 8.84
N GLU A 798 45.34 -13.30 8.30
CA GLU A 798 46.28 -12.23 8.62
C GLU A 798 45.78 -10.83 8.24
N GLU A 799 44.76 -10.73 7.37
CA GLU A 799 44.15 -9.47 6.91
C GLU A 799 42.78 -9.19 7.55
N VAL A 800 42.40 -9.98 8.56
CA VAL A 800 41.09 -9.89 9.22
C VAL A 800 41.27 -9.50 10.67
N HIS A 801 40.86 -8.26 10.99
CA HIS A 801 40.91 -7.72 12.35
C HIS A 801 39.66 -8.13 13.14
N LEU A 802 39.84 -8.56 14.39
CA LEU A 802 38.76 -8.89 15.32
C LEU A 802 38.61 -7.81 16.40
N ILE A 803 37.42 -7.76 17.00
CA ILE A 803 37.17 -7.02 18.25
C ILE A 803 37.47 -7.96 19.45
N ASP A 804 37.86 -7.40 20.60
CA ASP A 804 38.35 -8.05 21.84
C ASP A 804 37.50 -9.20 22.46
N LYS A 805 36.40 -9.64 21.83
CA LYS A 805 35.48 -10.68 22.36
C LYS A 805 35.46 -11.99 21.55
N TYR A 806 36.20 -12.04 20.44
CA TYR A 806 36.24 -13.19 19.55
C TYR A 806 37.68 -13.61 19.25
N GLN A 807 37.89 -14.91 19.06
CA GLN A 807 39.19 -15.47 18.70
C GLN A 807 39.10 -16.46 17.55
N TRP A 808 40.18 -16.55 16.77
CA TRP A 808 40.33 -17.59 15.75
C TRP A 808 40.89 -18.87 16.34
N CYS A 809 40.17 -19.98 16.19
CA CYS A 809 40.65 -21.31 16.56
C CYS A 809 41.04 -22.09 15.30
N GLU A 810 42.33 -22.44 15.16
CA GLU A 810 42.83 -23.23 14.02
C GLU A 810 42.38 -24.69 14.14
N LEU A 811 41.74 -25.23 13.10
CA LEU A 811 41.28 -26.62 13.05
C LEU A 811 42.42 -27.56 12.63
N ASN A 812 42.34 -28.81 13.04
CA ASN A 812 43.12 -29.91 12.50
C ASN A 812 42.91 -30.04 10.97
N ARG A 813 43.88 -30.65 10.29
CA ARG A 813 43.92 -30.65 8.81
C ARG A 813 42.72 -31.39 8.21
N GLU A 814 42.32 -32.51 8.81
CA GLU A 814 41.22 -33.35 8.34
C GLU A 814 39.89 -32.62 8.45
N LEU A 815 39.61 -32.05 9.63
CA LEU A 815 38.40 -31.30 9.90
C LEU A 815 38.31 -30.01 9.07
N GLY A 816 39.45 -29.31 8.90
CA GLY A 816 39.54 -28.14 8.03
C GLY A 816 39.22 -28.47 6.57
N HIS A 817 39.71 -29.60 6.05
CA HIS A 817 39.36 -30.06 4.71
C HIS A 817 37.88 -30.44 4.61
N ALA A 818 37.35 -31.22 5.56
CA ALA A 818 35.94 -31.60 5.59
C ALA A 818 35.00 -30.37 5.61
N LEU A 819 35.39 -29.30 6.31
CA LEU A 819 34.64 -28.05 6.32
C LEU A 819 34.72 -27.30 4.98
N LEU A 820 35.88 -27.30 4.31
CA LEU A 820 36.03 -26.69 2.98
C LEU A 820 35.28 -27.44 1.90
N ASP A 821 35.18 -28.77 1.99
CA ASP A 821 34.40 -29.59 1.06
C ASP A 821 32.93 -29.18 1.06
N ARG A 822 32.40 -28.70 2.21
CA ARG A 822 31.05 -28.14 2.32
C ARG A 822 30.84 -26.85 1.51
N LEU A 823 31.91 -26.12 1.16
CA LEU A 823 31.80 -24.93 0.32
C LEU A 823 31.62 -25.27 -1.17
N GLY A 824 31.71 -26.55 -1.53
CA GLY A 824 31.40 -27.05 -2.87
C GLY A 824 29.95 -26.77 -3.28
N LYS A 825 29.70 -26.77 -4.59
CA LYS A 825 28.35 -26.58 -5.13
C LYS A 825 27.42 -27.67 -4.57
N ASN A 826 26.28 -27.26 -4.02
CA ASN A 826 25.25 -28.14 -3.47
C ASN A 826 25.66 -28.98 -2.23
N GLN A 827 26.81 -28.69 -1.62
CA GLN A 827 27.32 -29.41 -0.44
C GLN A 827 26.78 -28.88 0.89
N LEU A 828 25.88 -27.90 0.85
CA LEU A 828 25.11 -27.36 1.97
C LEU A 828 23.63 -27.28 1.59
N VAL A 829 22.77 -27.32 2.60
CA VAL A 829 21.34 -27.07 2.44
C VAL A 829 21.14 -25.61 1.99
N SER A 830 20.28 -25.40 1.01
CA SER A 830 20.04 -24.06 0.46
C SER A 830 19.27 -23.18 1.46
N LEU A 831 19.63 -21.90 1.55
CA LEU A 831 18.88 -20.88 2.29
C LEU A 831 18.28 -19.88 1.31
N ASN A 832 16.96 -19.76 1.27
CA ASN A 832 16.26 -18.77 0.47
C ASN A 832 15.56 -17.73 1.36
N VAL A 833 15.83 -16.45 1.14
CA VAL A 833 15.24 -15.35 1.93
C VAL A 833 14.25 -14.60 1.05
N ILE A 834 12.97 -14.79 1.34
CA ILE A 834 11.83 -14.27 0.58
C ILE A 834 11.42 -12.88 1.13
N SER A 835 10.93 -12.01 0.25
CA SER A 835 10.32 -10.72 0.63
C SER A 835 9.08 -10.92 1.51
N ALA A 836 8.92 -10.12 2.58
CA ALA A 836 7.78 -10.19 3.49
C ALA A 836 6.40 -10.05 2.79
N ARG A 837 6.34 -9.41 1.61
CA ARG A 837 5.10 -9.33 0.81
C ARG A 837 4.73 -10.62 0.08
N ALA A 838 5.71 -11.48 -0.18
CA ALA A 838 5.49 -12.73 -0.89
C ALA A 838 5.02 -13.84 0.05
N SER A 839 5.38 -13.80 1.35
CA SER A 839 4.90 -14.76 2.35
C SER A 839 3.40 -14.64 2.67
N GLU A 840 2.82 -13.44 2.62
CA GLU A 840 1.38 -13.23 2.85
C GLU A 840 0.51 -13.91 1.78
N SER A 841 1.04 -14.15 0.58
CA SER A 841 0.36 -14.91 -0.47
C SER A 841 0.55 -16.44 -0.36
N MET A 842 1.53 -16.89 0.45
CA MET A 842 1.88 -18.29 0.66
C MET A 842 1.25 -18.89 1.92
N ALA A 843 0.97 -18.05 2.94
CA ALA A 843 0.41 -18.41 4.24
C ALA A 843 -1.12 -18.60 4.21
#